data_AF-A0AAX4IIQ0-F1
#
_entry.id   AF-A0AAX4IIQ0-F1
#
_cell.length_a   1.000
_cell.length_b   1.000
_cell.length_c   1.000
_cell.angle_alpha   90.00
_cell.angle_beta   90.00
_cell.angle_gamma   90.00
#
_symmetry.space_group_name_H-M   'P 1'
#
loop_
_entity.id
_entity.type
_entity.pdbx_description
1 polymer ?
#
loop_
_entity_poly.entity_id
_entity_poly.type
_entity_poly.pdbx_seq_one_letter_code
_entity_poly.pdbx_strand_id
1 'polypeptide(L)'
;MSWRDTPELPLAEDVMKEAGELPRGNHLNAVYLHKDAYFEVQYELLRHEGVEPIRKAVQEYRSAPEMIESAETCVYTDVFVRGANIIRLGVMIRVTFSSVRARHLINWPASQRLVPGTIVALSPAWDNFQTRCIVATVTGRYDELIDSPMTPPPLDLEIHDTQTTAALMDPDQDYVMIEARSNYFEAVRHVLEGLKQTAKDESPFDKYLVRGSNRVDRPAYMPRSASSVDVSTLNDSIRRSASMGIPVQGDITNHVQLKARLDKSQILALQRMVTKELAVVQGPPGTGKTHTSMAALKVLLSMQPFDVPIIVTAQKNDTVDELLVRCHNLGINFVRIGGQSKNKTVSDRSLVSLRVQSRGNTWRRDGYQKRLDVLKSQARRLLKRCFPPRNQQLILPEHFREVGLISAKQYDSIAVSWDGAVKSIGGQVARHPLGPWLGDQVLSAKPHRSIHVPLDGDAGVEVVSEHESSEDVAVRNMKEQLTGKPILMSRWNSVRLPAIAGHDPGGSSLAKQLLDGNPNLWDIAPEYRGIVYQYLERLYVLSTKLALGTVFKQVNEVVKKLKSIRLREDVDTVRKAGARIIGCTTTGLTKYRGLIAATQPRVMMIEEAAETREANITAALFSSLQQIILVGDHMQLAPHADVLERSRPPFNLNVSLFQKLIERGLEYSSLQIQRRMPPDVRKLLSAWYPLLVDHPCTESQGTIPGMGAQTLLWFDHRHAESSDRYSSKFNAFEADMVVGLYDYLVLNGTIPSDITILTFYSGQKSYILNSLRRKYNFPSRYAGDGEDDAGPEVQTVDGYQGKENEIVLVSVTRSPKNRSKPDAGFLKDRRRAIVALSRPRRLLVVLGDTQNLLASSAQPIWSEVLKRMKCPPCNYMPVFCEAHGREICVRQPDDWERLASKGGCGMRCGRKTGIHRSMCGQKCHGGSCKPALGASIPDRSVVSTAQTSSELSTVTRASMLSTEKNLIDL
;
A
#
# COMPACT_ATOMS: atom_id res chain seq x y z
N MET A 1 14.28 -29.88 0.33
CA MET A 1 13.02 -29.84 -0.45
C MET A 1 13.33 -29.16 -1.77
N SER A 2 12.66 -29.54 -2.87
CA SER A 2 12.70 -28.74 -4.09
C SER A 2 12.07 -27.37 -3.81
N TRP A 3 12.61 -26.28 -4.38
CA TRP A 3 12.07 -24.93 -4.22
C TRP A 3 10.58 -24.83 -4.61
N ARG A 4 10.12 -25.71 -5.53
CA ARG A 4 8.72 -25.81 -5.97
C ARG A 4 7.78 -26.30 -4.87
N ASP A 5 8.27 -27.13 -3.95
CA ASP A 5 7.50 -27.72 -2.86
C ASP A 5 7.57 -26.90 -1.57
N THR A 6 8.53 -25.96 -1.48
CA THR A 6 8.70 -25.07 -0.33
C THR A 6 7.46 -24.20 -0.12
N PRO A 7 6.76 -24.25 1.03
CA PRO A 7 5.54 -23.46 1.27
C PRO A 7 5.78 -21.96 1.09
N GLU A 8 4.86 -21.20 0.50
CA GLU A 8 5.05 -19.76 0.25
C GLU A 8 5.15 -18.97 1.56
N LEU A 9 4.34 -19.31 2.56
CA LEU A 9 4.51 -18.81 3.93
C LEU A 9 5.77 -19.44 4.57
N PRO A 10 6.60 -18.66 5.29
CA PRO A 10 7.77 -19.22 5.95
C PRO A 10 7.36 -20.19 7.04
N LEU A 11 8.15 -21.25 7.16
CA LEU A 11 8.02 -22.19 8.26
C LEU A 11 8.65 -21.57 9.51
N ALA A 12 8.27 -22.10 10.68
CA ALA A 12 8.88 -21.72 11.96
C ALA A 12 10.42 -21.82 11.89
N GLU A 13 10.93 -22.87 11.26
CA GLU A 13 12.37 -23.04 11.04
C GLU A 13 13.01 -21.94 10.19
N ASP A 14 12.30 -21.41 9.19
CA ASP A 14 12.83 -20.35 8.31
C ASP A 14 13.01 -19.03 9.07
N VAL A 15 12.13 -18.77 10.05
CA VAL A 15 12.17 -17.58 10.91
C VAL A 15 13.19 -17.74 12.04
N MET A 16 13.40 -18.97 12.53
CA MET A 16 14.25 -19.26 13.69
C MET A 16 15.72 -19.53 13.35
N LYS A 17 16.05 -19.90 12.10
CA LYS A 17 17.43 -20.13 11.63
C LYS A 17 18.20 -18.82 11.46
N GLU A 18 19.52 -18.89 11.57
CA GLU A 18 20.41 -17.82 11.12
C GLU A 18 20.32 -17.64 9.60
N ALA A 19 20.61 -16.43 9.10
CA ALA A 19 20.51 -16.14 7.69
C ALA A 19 21.46 -17.03 6.87
N GLY A 20 20.90 -17.81 5.94
CA GLY A 20 21.66 -18.73 5.09
C GLY A 20 22.37 -18.03 3.93
N GLU A 21 23.23 -18.77 3.22
CA GLU A 21 23.84 -18.30 1.98
C GLU A 21 22.79 -18.18 0.87
N LEU A 22 22.76 -17.03 0.20
CA LEU A 22 21.87 -16.78 -0.94
C LEU A 22 22.51 -17.20 -2.27
N PRO A 23 21.70 -17.57 -3.28
CA PRO A 23 22.20 -17.83 -4.62
C PRO A 23 22.89 -16.57 -5.17
N ARG A 24 24.17 -16.74 -5.55
CA ARG A 24 24.98 -15.67 -6.15
C ARG A 24 24.68 -15.44 -7.64
N GLY A 25 23.66 -16.10 -8.20
CA GLY A 25 23.42 -16.20 -9.64
C GLY A 25 22.70 -15.02 -10.31
N ASN A 26 22.16 -14.03 -9.59
CA ASN A 26 21.36 -12.94 -10.19
C ASN A 26 22.20 -11.73 -10.67
N HIS A 27 23.31 -12.01 -11.38
CA HIS A 27 24.09 -10.98 -12.03
C HIS A 27 23.42 -10.48 -13.32
N LEU A 28 23.73 -9.24 -13.74
CA LEU A 28 23.16 -8.62 -14.95
C LEU A 28 23.29 -9.51 -16.20
N ASN A 29 24.46 -10.11 -16.39
CA ASN A 29 24.77 -10.98 -17.53
C ASN A 29 24.61 -12.48 -17.22
N ALA A 30 23.91 -12.84 -16.15
CA ALA A 30 23.71 -14.25 -15.80
C ALA A 30 22.94 -14.98 -16.90
N VAL A 31 23.55 -16.03 -17.45
CA VAL A 31 22.91 -16.97 -18.37
C VAL A 31 22.52 -18.20 -17.58
N TYR A 32 21.28 -18.65 -17.76
CA TYR A 32 20.74 -19.78 -17.03
C TYR A 32 20.68 -20.99 -17.96
N LEU A 33 21.11 -22.16 -17.47
CA LEU A 33 21.16 -23.37 -18.28
C LEU A 33 19.75 -23.82 -18.71
N HIS A 34 18.80 -23.74 -17.79
CA HIS A 34 17.41 -24.15 -17.96
C HIS A 34 16.46 -23.16 -17.29
N LYS A 35 15.20 -23.20 -17.70
CA LYS A 35 14.12 -22.35 -17.14
C LYS A 35 14.02 -22.47 -15.62
N ASP A 36 14.08 -23.69 -15.09
CA ASP A 36 13.96 -23.92 -13.65
C ASP A 36 15.02 -23.20 -12.83
N ALA A 37 16.27 -23.15 -13.31
CA ALA A 37 17.35 -22.46 -12.61
C ALA A 37 17.11 -20.94 -12.51
N TYR A 38 16.50 -20.34 -13.54
CA TYR A 38 16.14 -18.92 -13.51
C TYR A 38 15.08 -18.64 -12.45
N PHE A 39 13.98 -19.41 -12.46
CA PHE A 39 12.88 -19.20 -11.53
C PHE A 39 13.23 -19.59 -10.09
N GLU A 40 14.10 -20.58 -9.88
CA GLU A 40 14.65 -20.93 -8.57
C GLU A 40 15.40 -19.74 -7.96
N VAL A 41 16.33 -19.13 -8.70
CA VAL A 41 17.08 -17.96 -8.22
C VAL A 41 16.15 -16.79 -7.89
N GLN A 42 15.16 -16.49 -8.74
CA GLN A 42 14.18 -15.44 -8.45
C GLN A 42 13.34 -15.76 -7.21
N TYR A 43 12.92 -17.02 -7.05
CA TYR A 43 12.12 -17.48 -5.92
C TYR A 43 12.89 -17.39 -4.60
N GLU A 44 14.13 -17.89 -4.56
CA GLU A 44 14.96 -17.88 -3.36
C GLU A 44 15.31 -16.48 -2.88
N LEU A 45 15.68 -15.58 -3.81
CA LEU A 45 15.98 -14.19 -3.49
C LEU A 45 14.76 -13.47 -2.93
N LEU A 46 13.62 -13.61 -3.58
CA LEU A 46 12.39 -12.95 -3.15
C LEU A 46 11.86 -13.55 -1.84
N ARG A 47 11.96 -14.87 -1.65
CA ARG A 47 11.59 -15.54 -0.40
C ARG A 47 12.44 -15.02 0.74
N HIS A 48 13.75 -14.92 0.55
CA HIS A 48 14.63 -14.38 1.58
C HIS A 48 14.28 -12.93 1.90
N GLU A 49 14.07 -12.07 0.92
CA GLU A 49 13.63 -10.68 1.15
C GLU A 49 12.31 -10.62 1.93
N GLY A 50 11.37 -11.52 1.63
CA GLY A 50 10.11 -11.68 2.37
C GLY A 50 10.30 -12.04 3.84
N VAL A 51 11.24 -12.92 4.16
CA VAL A 51 11.36 -13.55 5.48
C VAL A 51 12.40 -12.87 6.38
N GLU A 52 13.40 -12.21 5.80
CA GLU A 52 14.50 -11.62 6.55
C GLU A 52 14.07 -10.60 7.62
N PRO A 53 13.11 -9.68 7.37
CA PRO A 53 12.69 -8.73 8.39
C PRO A 53 12.13 -9.40 9.65
N ILE A 54 11.23 -10.39 9.49
CA ILE A 54 10.65 -11.10 10.64
C ILE A 54 11.67 -12.00 11.33
N ARG A 55 12.62 -12.59 10.58
CA ARG A 55 13.74 -13.35 11.14
C ARG A 55 14.62 -12.47 12.03
N LYS A 56 15.04 -11.30 11.55
CA LYS A 56 15.83 -10.34 12.33
C LYS A 56 15.08 -9.88 13.58
N ALA A 57 13.79 -9.56 13.45
CA ALA A 57 12.96 -9.15 14.58
C ALA A 57 12.84 -10.23 15.66
N VAL A 58 12.65 -11.50 15.26
CA VAL A 58 12.62 -12.64 16.19
C VAL A 58 13.98 -12.89 16.83
N GLN A 59 15.08 -12.77 16.07
CA GLN A 59 16.44 -12.91 16.62
C GLN A 59 16.79 -11.80 17.61
N GLU A 60 16.44 -10.55 17.30
CA GLU A 60 16.60 -9.40 18.21
C GLU A 60 15.87 -9.67 19.53
N TYR A 61 14.59 -10.06 19.47
CA TYR A 61 13.80 -10.41 20.64
C TYR A 61 14.36 -11.62 21.41
N ARG A 62 14.75 -12.69 20.71
CA ARG A 62 15.32 -13.89 21.32
C ARG A 62 16.61 -13.60 22.10
N SER A 63 17.41 -12.64 21.62
CA SER A 63 18.65 -12.23 22.29
C SER A 63 18.41 -11.38 23.54
N ALA A 64 17.31 -10.62 23.57
CA ALA A 64 16.93 -9.75 24.68
C ALA A 64 15.40 -9.74 24.89
N PRO A 65 14.80 -10.76 25.54
CA PRO A 65 13.35 -10.86 25.69
C PRO A 65 12.68 -9.71 26.46
N GLU A 66 13.47 -8.95 27.23
CA GLU A 66 13.03 -7.77 27.96
C GLU A 66 13.07 -6.47 27.14
N MET A 67 13.39 -6.54 25.84
CA MET A 67 13.38 -5.37 24.97
C MET A 67 12.01 -4.70 24.91
N ILE A 68 12.01 -3.41 24.60
CA ILE A 68 10.81 -2.60 24.41
C ILE A 68 10.34 -2.82 22.97
N GLU A 69 10.69 -1.91 22.07
CA GLU A 69 10.59 -2.02 20.63
C GLU A 69 11.87 -1.42 20.04
N SER A 70 12.16 -1.74 18.78
CA SER A 70 13.26 -1.14 18.04
C SER A 70 12.74 -0.40 16.80
N ALA A 71 13.65 0.19 16.02
CA ALA A 71 13.30 0.79 14.74
C ALA A 71 12.78 -0.24 13.72
N GLU A 72 13.05 -1.53 13.92
CA GLU A 72 12.67 -2.62 13.00
C GLU A 72 11.67 -3.61 13.62
N THR A 73 11.54 -3.65 14.95
CA THR A 73 10.77 -4.68 15.68
C THR A 73 9.65 -4.10 16.54
N CYS A 74 8.44 -4.64 16.38
CA CYS A 74 7.29 -4.43 17.25
C CYS A 74 7.07 -5.67 18.13
N VAL A 75 6.77 -5.46 19.42
CA VAL A 75 6.60 -6.53 20.41
C VAL A 75 5.22 -6.43 21.07
N TYR A 76 4.49 -7.55 21.09
CA TYR A 76 3.18 -7.65 21.72
C TYR A 76 3.20 -8.74 22.79
N THR A 77 2.75 -8.40 23.99
CA THR A 77 2.69 -9.30 25.16
C THR A 77 1.24 -9.60 25.52
N ASP A 78 1.04 -10.47 26.52
CA ASP A 78 -0.30 -10.87 26.99
C ASP A 78 -1.20 -11.32 25.83
N VAL A 79 -0.61 -12.06 24.88
CA VAL A 79 -1.32 -12.52 23.69
C VAL A 79 -2.06 -13.79 24.06
N PHE A 80 -3.39 -13.74 24.02
CA PHE A 80 -4.26 -14.86 24.35
C PHE A 80 -5.18 -15.19 23.18
N VAL A 81 -5.33 -16.47 22.88
CA VAL A 81 -6.30 -16.95 21.90
C VAL A 81 -7.69 -16.95 22.55
N ARG A 82 -8.64 -16.21 21.96
CA ARG A 82 -10.00 -16.03 22.46
C ARG A 82 -11.06 -16.77 21.68
N GLY A 83 -10.72 -17.36 20.54
CA GLY A 83 -11.67 -18.14 19.77
C GLY A 83 -11.22 -18.46 18.36
N ALA A 84 -12.15 -19.03 17.60
CA ALA A 84 -11.98 -19.30 16.18
C ALA A 84 -13.07 -18.59 15.36
N ASN A 85 -12.68 -17.92 14.29
CA ASN A 85 -13.58 -17.34 13.31
C ASN A 85 -13.54 -18.14 12.01
N ILE A 86 -14.61 -18.87 11.72
CA ILE A 86 -14.75 -19.68 10.50
C ILE A 86 -15.53 -18.86 9.47
N ILE A 87 -14.85 -18.48 8.40
CA ILE A 87 -15.33 -17.61 7.31
C ILE A 87 -15.00 -18.22 5.95
N ARG A 88 -15.41 -17.55 4.87
CA ARG A 88 -15.16 -17.99 3.48
C ARG A 88 -13.69 -17.93 3.06
N LEU A 89 -12.82 -17.34 3.90
CA LEU A 89 -11.37 -17.32 3.69
C LEU A 89 -10.65 -18.55 4.27
N GLY A 90 -11.22 -19.15 5.33
CA GLY A 90 -10.59 -20.23 6.09
C GLY A 90 -11.00 -20.21 7.56
N VAL A 91 -10.18 -20.86 8.38
CA VAL A 91 -10.27 -20.82 9.85
C VAL A 91 -9.26 -19.80 10.37
N MET A 92 -9.75 -18.77 11.06
CA MET A 92 -8.90 -17.77 11.72
C MET A 92 -8.93 -17.95 13.23
N ILE A 93 -7.83 -17.68 13.91
CA ILE A 93 -7.80 -17.60 15.37
C ILE A 93 -7.99 -16.15 15.78
N ARG A 94 -8.88 -15.90 16.75
CA ARG A 94 -9.07 -14.57 17.31
C ARG A 94 -8.16 -14.41 18.52
N VAL A 95 -7.31 -13.40 18.52
CA VAL A 95 -6.40 -13.10 19.62
C VAL A 95 -6.66 -11.70 20.20
N THR A 96 -6.37 -11.56 21.49
CA THR A 96 -6.29 -10.29 22.21
C THR A 96 -4.87 -10.12 22.72
N PHE A 97 -4.35 -8.90 22.74
CA PHE A 97 -2.95 -8.64 23.08
C PHE A 97 -2.76 -7.28 23.77
N SER A 98 -1.58 -7.08 24.33
CA SER A 98 -1.12 -5.83 24.94
C SER A 98 -0.02 -5.19 24.08
N SER A 99 -0.09 -3.87 23.91
CA SER A 99 0.92 -3.06 23.23
C SER A 99 1.75 -2.20 24.20
N VAL A 100 1.84 -2.59 25.47
CA VAL A 100 2.57 -1.83 26.51
C VAL A 100 4.05 -1.65 26.17
N ARG A 101 4.63 -2.60 25.44
CA ARG A 101 6.01 -2.51 24.93
C ARG A 101 6.21 -1.34 23.95
N ALA A 102 5.17 -0.72 23.39
CA ALA A 102 5.35 0.48 22.57
C ALA A 102 5.75 1.73 23.38
N ARG A 103 5.40 1.81 24.67
CA ARG A 103 5.63 2.98 25.56
C ARG A 103 4.97 4.30 25.11
N HIS A 104 4.07 4.26 24.12
CA HIS A 104 3.23 5.38 23.70
C HIS A 104 1.84 4.90 23.25
N LEU A 105 0.90 5.83 23.14
CA LEU A 105 -0.46 5.53 22.67
C LEU A 105 -0.48 5.36 21.14
N ILE A 106 -1.05 4.25 20.69
CA ILE A 106 -1.17 3.89 19.27
C ILE A 106 -2.60 4.20 18.80
N ASN A 107 -2.74 5.07 17.80
CA ASN A 107 -3.99 5.26 17.11
C ASN A 107 -4.21 4.10 16.12
N TRP A 108 -4.91 3.05 16.54
CA TRP A 108 -5.04 1.80 15.77
C TRP A 108 -5.68 1.98 14.37
N PRO A 109 -6.76 2.76 14.20
CA PRO A 109 -7.31 3.04 12.88
C PRO A 109 -6.29 3.60 11.88
N ALA A 110 -5.39 4.49 12.32
CA ALA A 110 -4.40 5.14 11.47
C ALA A 110 -3.05 4.40 11.42
N SER A 111 -2.81 3.44 12.32
CA SER A 111 -1.55 2.72 12.43
C SER A 111 -1.37 1.70 11.31
N GLN A 112 -0.14 1.56 10.80
CA GLN A 112 0.29 0.51 9.87
C GLN A 112 0.69 -0.80 10.57
N ARG A 113 0.63 -0.85 11.91
CA ARG A 113 0.90 -2.06 12.70
C ARG A 113 -0.23 -3.08 12.55
N LEU A 114 0.14 -4.36 12.45
CA LEU A 114 -0.79 -5.49 12.40
C LEU A 114 -1.91 -5.29 11.35
N VAL A 115 -1.54 -4.79 10.17
CA VAL A 115 -2.48 -4.65 9.05
C VAL A 115 -2.70 -5.99 8.32
N PRO A 116 -3.86 -6.22 7.69
CA PRO A 116 -4.13 -7.48 7.00
C PRO A 116 -3.12 -7.80 5.89
N GLY A 117 -2.48 -8.97 5.98
CA GLY A 117 -1.40 -9.44 5.12
C GLY A 117 0.00 -9.33 5.74
N THR A 118 0.12 -8.72 6.92
CA THR A 118 1.35 -8.73 7.72
C THR A 118 1.64 -10.13 8.27
N ILE A 119 2.92 -10.51 8.28
CA ILE A 119 3.39 -11.74 8.91
C ILE A 119 3.77 -11.48 10.36
N VAL A 120 3.37 -12.37 11.26
CA VAL A 120 3.72 -12.33 12.68
C VAL A 120 4.24 -13.67 13.14
N ALA A 121 5.14 -13.64 14.12
CA ALA A 121 5.67 -14.84 14.77
C ALA A 121 5.18 -14.88 16.22
N LEU A 122 4.70 -16.03 16.68
CA LEU A 122 4.25 -16.26 18.05
C LEU A 122 5.09 -17.33 18.72
N SER A 123 5.35 -17.16 20.01
CA SER A 123 5.93 -18.16 20.90
C SER A 123 5.16 -18.17 22.21
N PRO A 124 4.97 -19.32 22.89
CA PRO A 124 4.56 -19.31 24.29
C PRO A 124 5.48 -18.38 25.09
N ALA A 125 4.91 -17.58 26.00
CA ALA A 125 5.68 -16.56 26.71
C ALA A 125 6.77 -17.15 27.61
N TRP A 126 6.57 -18.38 28.09
CA TRP A 126 7.59 -19.13 28.83
C TRP A 126 8.74 -19.65 27.95
N ASP A 127 8.53 -19.79 26.63
CA ASP A 127 9.55 -20.30 25.70
C ASP A 127 10.36 -19.17 25.04
N ASN A 128 9.80 -17.97 24.88
CA ASN A 128 10.49 -16.79 24.31
C ASN A 128 11.29 -17.08 23.02
N PHE A 129 10.71 -17.83 22.08
CA PHE A 129 11.34 -18.24 20.81
C PHE A 129 12.65 -19.00 21.02
N GLN A 130 12.77 -19.82 22.06
CA GLN A 130 13.93 -20.69 22.23
C GLN A 130 13.76 -21.99 21.45
N THR A 131 12.59 -22.61 21.54
CA THR A 131 12.30 -23.89 20.87
C THR A 131 11.03 -23.88 20.04
N ARG A 132 10.11 -22.95 20.31
CA ARG A 132 8.79 -22.88 19.68
C ARG A 132 8.62 -21.57 18.93
N CYS A 133 8.17 -21.69 17.69
CA CYS A 133 7.77 -20.56 16.87
C CYS A 133 6.57 -20.97 16.04
N ILE A 134 5.60 -20.09 15.94
CA ILE A 134 4.38 -20.26 15.16
C ILE A 134 4.26 -19.05 14.26
N VAL A 135 4.27 -19.29 12.95
CA VAL A 135 4.13 -18.22 11.96
C VAL A 135 2.65 -18.09 11.59
N ALA A 136 2.15 -16.85 11.60
CA ALA A 136 0.78 -16.54 11.23
C ALA A 136 0.72 -15.29 10.34
N THR A 137 -0.39 -15.13 9.63
CA THR A 137 -0.68 -13.93 8.83
C THR A 137 -1.88 -13.20 9.41
N VAL A 138 -1.77 -11.89 9.55
CA VAL A 138 -2.89 -11.05 9.99
C VAL A 138 -3.96 -11.01 8.91
N THR A 139 -5.23 -11.24 9.28
CA THR A 139 -6.35 -11.20 8.34
C THR A 139 -7.31 -10.04 8.57
N GLY A 140 -7.38 -9.50 9.78
CA GLY A 140 -8.30 -8.42 10.11
C GLY A 140 -8.10 -7.86 11.51
N ARG A 141 -8.28 -6.54 11.63
CA ARG A 141 -8.47 -5.81 12.90
C ARG A 141 -9.97 -5.52 13.04
N TYR A 142 -10.55 -5.76 14.22
CA TYR A 142 -11.99 -5.59 14.44
C TYR A 142 -12.30 -4.59 15.54
N ASP A 143 -13.14 -3.61 15.20
CA ASP A 143 -13.51 -2.52 16.11
C ASP A 143 -14.68 -2.87 17.05
N GLU A 144 -15.24 -4.08 16.93
CA GLU A 144 -16.55 -4.48 17.48
C GLU A 144 -16.68 -4.40 19.02
N LEU A 145 -15.60 -4.11 19.75
CA LEU A 145 -15.53 -4.13 21.22
C LEU A 145 -14.66 -2.99 21.80
N ILE A 146 -14.40 -1.93 21.02
CA ILE A 146 -13.42 -0.92 21.40
C ILE A 146 -14.11 0.37 21.87
N ASP A 147 -13.91 0.71 23.15
CA ASP A 147 -14.42 1.97 23.73
C ASP A 147 -13.59 3.20 23.32
N SER A 148 -12.34 3.01 22.85
CA SER A 148 -11.42 4.08 22.49
C SER A 148 -10.49 3.67 21.34
N PRO A 149 -10.23 4.53 20.33
CA PRO A 149 -9.35 4.20 19.19
C PRO A 149 -7.90 3.88 19.58
N MET A 150 -7.51 4.13 20.85
CA MET A 150 -6.20 3.81 21.41
C MET A 150 -6.12 2.40 21.99
N THR A 151 -7.26 1.74 22.25
CA THR A 151 -7.29 0.38 22.79
C THR A 151 -6.96 -0.63 21.68
N PRO A 152 -6.06 -1.60 21.92
CA PRO A 152 -5.74 -2.66 20.97
C PRO A 152 -6.98 -3.41 20.45
N PRO A 153 -7.22 -3.44 19.13
CA PRO A 153 -8.33 -4.17 18.55
C PRO A 153 -8.09 -5.69 18.65
N PRO A 154 -9.14 -6.51 18.87
CA PRO A 154 -9.07 -7.93 18.59
C PRO A 154 -8.57 -8.20 17.16
N LEU A 155 -7.69 -9.19 17.04
CA LEU A 155 -6.96 -9.51 15.82
C LEU A 155 -7.32 -10.93 15.37
N ASP A 156 -7.65 -11.12 14.10
CA ASP A 156 -7.79 -12.46 13.53
C ASP A 156 -6.51 -12.83 12.77
N LEU A 157 -5.92 -13.99 13.13
CA LEU A 157 -4.72 -14.55 12.52
C LEU A 157 -5.06 -15.83 11.72
N GLU A 158 -4.49 -15.96 10.52
CA GLU A 158 -4.52 -17.19 9.72
C GLU A 158 -3.23 -17.98 9.96
N ILE A 159 -3.39 -19.27 10.24
CA ILE A 159 -2.27 -20.23 10.34
C ILE A 159 -2.51 -21.33 9.33
N HIS A 160 -1.51 -21.59 8.49
CA HIS A 160 -1.67 -22.51 7.37
C HIS A 160 -1.88 -23.96 7.83
N ASP A 161 -1.20 -24.39 8.89
CA ASP A 161 -1.37 -25.72 9.44
C ASP A 161 -2.60 -25.81 10.36
N THR A 162 -3.56 -26.66 9.95
CA THR A 162 -4.81 -26.88 10.69
C THR A 162 -4.58 -27.56 12.05
N GLN A 163 -3.52 -28.38 12.18
CA GLN A 163 -3.21 -29.03 13.45
C GLN A 163 -2.65 -28.02 14.46
N THR A 164 -1.71 -27.19 14.04
CA THR A 164 -1.19 -26.07 14.83
C THR A 164 -2.31 -25.10 15.21
N THR A 165 -3.20 -24.77 14.27
CA THR A 165 -4.39 -23.93 14.53
C THR A 165 -5.26 -24.51 15.64
N ALA A 166 -5.50 -25.83 15.62
CA ALA A 166 -6.27 -26.50 16.66
C ALA A 166 -5.50 -26.59 17.99
N ALA A 167 -4.17 -26.79 17.95
CA ALA A 167 -3.33 -26.87 19.13
C ALA A 167 -3.36 -25.57 19.97
N LEU A 168 -3.48 -24.42 19.29
CA LEU A 168 -3.61 -23.08 19.87
C LEU A 168 -4.95 -22.79 20.52
N MET A 169 -5.95 -23.69 20.42
CA MET A 169 -7.27 -23.51 21.03
C MET A 169 -7.20 -23.73 22.54
N ASP A 170 -6.55 -22.81 23.23
CA ASP A 170 -6.34 -22.79 24.67
C ASP A 170 -6.43 -21.35 25.19
N PRO A 171 -7.50 -20.99 25.92
CA PRO A 171 -7.74 -19.61 26.34
C PRO A 171 -6.81 -19.11 27.46
N ASP A 172 -6.09 -20.02 28.11
CA ASP A 172 -5.24 -19.70 29.26
C ASP A 172 -3.74 -19.67 28.92
N GLN A 173 -3.34 -20.21 27.75
CA GLN A 173 -1.95 -20.14 27.31
C GLN A 173 -1.62 -18.72 26.84
N ASP A 174 -0.59 -18.14 27.45
CA ASP A 174 -0.03 -16.85 27.08
C ASP A 174 1.03 -16.99 25.98
N TYR A 175 1.08 -16.02 25.09
CA TYR A 175 2.04 -15.92 24.01
C TYR A 175 2.67 -14.53 23.97
N VAL A 176 3.85 -14.47 23.38
CA VAL A 176 4.46 -13.25 22.85
C VAL A 176 4.32 -13.28 21.33
N MET A 177 4.01 -12.14 20.73
CA MET A 177 3.88 -11.99 19.29
C MET A 177 4.80 -10.88 18.79
N ILE A 178 5.54 -11.17 17.72
CA ILE A 178 6.53 -10.27 17.10
C ILE A 178 6.09 -9.92 15.68
N GLU A 179 6.22 -8.65 15.33
CA GLU A 179 5.99 -8.10 13.99
C GLU A 179 7.25 -7.32 13.58
N ALA A 180 7.68 -7.48 12.32
CA ALA A 180 8.68 -6.58 11.73
C ALA A 180 7.97 -5.32 11.22
N ARG A 181 8.54 -4.14 11.49
CA ARG A 181 8.02 -2.83 11.03
C ARG A 181 8.15 -2.65 9.52
N SER A 182 9.05 -3.39 8.89
CA SER A 182 9.29 -3.36 7.45
C SER A 182 8.65 -4.57 6.77
N ASN A 183 8.22 -4.37 5.52
CA ASN A 183 7.73 -5.38 4.57
C ASN A 183 6.26 -5.82 4.72
N TYR A 184 5.55 -5.83 3.59
CA TYR A 184 4.20 -6.40 3.45
C TYR A 184 4.27 -7.77 2.79
N PHE A 185 4.37 -8.83 3.61
CA PHE A 185 4.65 -10.19 3.15
C PHE A 185 3.63 -10.75 2.14
N GLU A 186 2.34 -10.41 2.27
CA GLU A 186 1.31 -10.94 1.37
C GLU A 186 1.56 -10.58 -0.10
N ALA A 187 2.14 -9.40 -0.40
CA ALA A 187 2.53 -9.06 -1.77
C ALA A 187 3.64 -9.98 -2.29
N VAL A 188 4.63 -10.32 -1.46
CA VAL A 188 5.70 -11.28 -1.79
C VAL A 188 5.12 -12.67 -2.02
N ARG A 189 4.22 -13.13 -1.16
CA ARG A 189 3.57 -14.45 -1.25
C ARG A 189 2.92 -14.69 -2.61
N HIS A 190 2.16 -13.71 -3.12
CA HIS A 190 1.50 -13.84 -4.42
C HIS A 190 2.49 -13.95 -5.59
N VAL A 191 3.63 -13.27 -5.51
CA VAL A 191 4.69 -13.37 -6.52
C VAL A 191 5.37 -14.74 -6.44
N LEU A 192 5.69 -15.24 -5.24
CA LEU A 192 6.26 -16.59 -5.04
C LEU A 192 5.38 -17.69 -5.65
N GLU A 193 4.06 -17.62 -5.43
CA GLU A 193 3.10 -18.54 -6.03
C GLU A 193 3.09 -18.44 -7.56
N GLY A 194 3.11 -17.21 -8.09
CA GLY A 194 3.15 -16.96 -9.53
C GLY A 194 4.44 -17.47 -10.21
N LEU A 195 5.60 -17.36 -9.56
CA LEU A 195 6.87 -17.89 -10.06
C LEU A 195 6.82 -19.42 -10.19
N LYS A 196 6.30 -20.12 -9.17
CA LYS A 196 6.13 -21.58 -9.21
C LYS A 196 5.20 -22.04 -10.33
N GLN A 197 4.12 -21.30 -10.58
CA GLN A 197 3.18 -21.62 -11.65
C GLN A 197 3.84 -21.37 -13.02
N THR A 198 4.48 -20.23 -13.21
CA THR A 198 5.12 -19.85 -14.47
C THR A 198 6.31 -20.73 -14.84
N ALA A 199 7.03 -21.27 -13.86
CA ALA A 199 8.09 -22.25 -14.12
C ALA A 199 7.57 -23.55 -14.74
N LYS A 200 6.28 -23.87 -14.55
CA LYS A 200 5.64 -25.07 -15.13
C LYS A 200 5.04 -24.80 -16.51
N ASP A 201 4.52 -23.60 -16.74
CA ASP A 201 3.90 -23.21 -18.00
C ASP A 201 4.96 -22.97 -19.08
N GLU A 202 4.69 -23.25 -20.36
CA GLU A 202 5.58 -22.82 -21.45
C GLU A 202 5.31 -21.35 -21.81
N SER A 203 6.37 -20.60 -22.15
CA SER A 203 6.22 -19.20 -22.57
C SER A 203 7.13 -18.86 -23.75
N PRO A 204 6.62 -18.11 -24.76
CA PRO A 204 7.48 -17.62 -25.85
C PRO A 204 8.59 -16.68 -25.35
N PHE A 205 8.45 -16.15 -24.13
CA PHE A 205 9.40 -15.21 -23.54
C PHE A 205 10.58 -15.86 -22.84
N ASP A 206 10.55 -17.20 -22.62
CA ASP A 206 11.61 -17.93 -21.91
C ASP A 206 12.99 -17.75 -22.58
N LYS A 207 13.01 -17.57 -23.92
CA LYS A 207 14.26 -17.33 -24.68
C LYS A 207 14.96 -16.01 -24.34
N TYR A 208 14.24 -15.01 -23.86
CA TYR A 208 14.80 -13.72 -23.44
C TYR A 208 15.37 -13.79 -22.02
N LEU A 209 14.76 -14.62 -21.16
CA LEU A 209 15.14 -14.77 -19.76
C LEU A 209 16.30 -15.74 -19.56
N VAL A 210 16.19 -16.94 -20.15
CA VAL A 210 17.10 -18.07 -19.93
C VAL A 210 18.32 -17.98 -20.85
N ARG A 211 18.06 -17.86 -22.16
CA ARG A 211 19.09 -17.90 -23.22
C ARG A 211 19.67 -16.54 -23.59
N GLY A 212 19.07 -15.44 -23.10
CA GLY A 212 19.51 -14.08 -23.43
C GLY A 212 19.42 -13.74 -24.92
N SER A 213 18.40 -14.27 -25.63
CA SER A 213 18.21 -13.95 -27.05
C SER A 213 17.94 -12.46 -27.24
N ASN A 214 18.74 -11.76 -28.03
CA ASN A 214 18.52 -10.34 -28.36
C ASN A 214 17.68 -10.15 -29.63
N ARG A 215 17.41 -11.22 -30.38
CA ARG A 215 16.57 -11.17 -31.58
C ARG A 215 15.10 -11.27 -31.21
N VAL A 216 14.35 -10.20 -31.49
CA VAL A 216 12.91 -10.13 -31.20
C VAL A 216 12.09 -10.47 -32.44
N ASP A 217 11.27 -11.51 -32.30
CA ASP A 217 10.34 -11.97 -33.34
C ASP A 217 9.04 -11.14 -33.36
N ARG A 218 8.17 -11.44 -34.32
CA ARG A 218 6.82 -10.86 -34.41
C ARG A 218 5.85 -11.63 -33.50
N PRO A 219 4.78 -10.98 -32.96
CA PRO A 219 3.78 -11.68 -32.18
C PRO A 219 3.14 -12.85 -32.96
N ALA A 220 2.88 -13.97 -32.28
CA ALA A 220 2.34 -15.18 -32.91
C ALA A 220 0.97 -14.97 -33.59
N TYR A 221 0.21 -13.99 -33.13
CA TYR A 221 -1.08 -13.62 -33.73
C TYR A 221 -0.99 -12.80 -35.00
N MET A 222 0.19 -12.26 -35.31
CA MET A 222 0.40 -11.48 -36.51
C MET A 222 0.66 -12.42 -37.69
N PRO A 223 -0.11 -12.35 -38.79
CA PRO A 223 0.10 -13.20 -39.96
C PRO A 223 1.52 -13.07 -40.53
N ARG A 224 2.09 -14.19 -40.99
CA ARG A 224 3.43 -14.16 -41.61
C ARG A 224 3.50 -13.32 -42.88
N SER A 225 2.37 -13.21 -43.59
CA SER A 225 2.19 -12.40 -44.80
C SER A 225 1.97 -10.91 -44.53
N ALA A 226 1.77 -10.50 -43.28
CA ALA A 226 1.52 -9.09 -42.96
C ALA A 226 2.77 -8.24 -43.25
N SER A 227 2.67 -7.35 -44.24
CA SER A 227 3.71 -6.38 -44.59
C SER A 227 3.55 -5.06 -43.84
N SER A 228 2.31 -4.71 -43.44
CA SER A 228 1.99 -3.51 -42.68
C SER A 228 0.88 -3.74 -41.65
N VAL A 229 0.91 -2.97 -40.57
CA VAL A 229 -0.13 -2.86 -39.54
C VAL A 229 -1.00 -1.66 -39.86
N ASP A 230 -2.33 -1.86 -39.94
CA ASP A 230 -3.28 -0.75 -40.10
C ASP A 230 -3.35 0.10 -38.83
N VAL A 231 -3.08 1.39 -38.99
CA VAL A 231 -3.12 2.40 -37.92
C VAL A 231 -4.10 3.53 -38.25
N SER A 232 -5.06 3.27 -39.13
CA SER A 232 -6.13 4.20 -39.49
C SER A 232 -6.92 4.72 -38.29
N THR A 233 -6.96 3.95 -37.19
CA THR A 233 -7.59 4.33 -35.90
C THR A 233 -6.94 5.53 -35.20
N LEU A 234 -5.75 5.94 -35.63
CA LEU A 234 -5.05 7.12 -35.11
C LEU A 234 -5.36 8.41 -35.89
N ASN A 235 -6.13 8.33 -36.98
CA ASN A 235 -6.46 9.50 -37.77
C ASN A 235 -7.60 10.29 -37.12
N ASP A 236 -7.28 11.43 -36.50
CA ASP A 236 -8.26 12.33 -35.87
C ASP A 236 -9.07 13.18 -36.90
N SER A 237 -8.80 13.05 -38.20
CA SER A 237 -9.40 13.89 -39.25
C SER A 237 -10.77 13.34 -39.72
N ILE A 238 -11.84 14.13 -39.55
CA ILE A 238 -13.24 13.79 -39.93
C ILE A 238 -13.43 13.55 -41.44
N ARG A 239 -12.46 13.92 -42.30
CA ARG A 239 -12.58 13.81 -43.76
C ARG A 239 -11.93 12.52 -44.29
N ARG A 240 -12.77 11.62 -44.82
CA ARG A 240 -12.51 10.41 -45.65
C ARG A 240 -11.18 9.68 -45.36
N SER A 241 -11.31 8.54 -44.69
CA SER A 241 -10.26 7.58 -44.31
C SER A 241 -9.32 7.20 -45.46
N ALA A 242 -8.17 7.86 -45.55
CA ALA A 242 -7.01 7.30 -46.26
C ALA A 242 -6.40 6.20 -45.38
N SER A 243 -6.15 5.03 -45.95
CA SER A 243 -5.46 3.94 -45.25
C SER A 243 -4.09 4.41 -44.76
N MET A 244 -3.77 4.13 -43.50
CA MET A 244 -2.48 4.41 -42.89
C MET A 244 -1.89 3.09 -42.43
N GLY A 245 -0.77 2.68 -43.03
CA GLY A 245 -0.05 1.47 -42.65
C GLY A 245 1.31 1.79 -42.06
N ILE A 246 1.64 1.17 -40.93
CA ILE A 246 3.03 1.11 -40.43
C ILE A 246 3.66 -0.19 -40.94
N PRO A 247 4.82 -0.16 -41.62
CA PRO A 247 5.46 -1.38 -42.08
C PRO A 247 5.91 -2.26 -40.90
N VAL A 248 5.79 -3.58 -41.03
CA VAL A 248 6.24 -4.53 -39.99
C VAL A 248 7.77 -4.53 -39.88
N GLN A 249 8.47 -4.27 -40.98
CA GLN A 249 9.92 -4.09 -41.06
C GLN A 249 10.24 -2.97 -42.05
N GLY A 250 11.31 -2.23 -41.79
CA GLY A 250 11.76 -1.12 -42.64
C GLY A 250 11.27 0.26 -42.17
N ASP A 251 11.64 1.28 -42.94
CA ASP A 251 11.45 2.69 -42.59
C ASP A 251 9.99 3.14 -42.72
N ILE A 252 9.57 3.97 -41.78
CA ILE A 252 8.21 4.52 -41.72
C ILE A 252 8.12 5.75 -42.63
N THR A 253 7.05 5.85 -43.41
CA THR A 253 6.83 6.99 -44.31
C THR A 253 6.41 8.25 -43.55
N ASN A 254 6.89 9.43 -43.99
CA ASN A 254 6.57 10.73 -43.38
C ASN A 254 5.06 11.05 -43.33
N HIS A 255 4.27 10.45 -44.23
CA HIS A 255 2.82 10.63 -44.27
C HIS A 255 2.10 10.10 -43.01
N VAL A 256 2.60 9.03 -42.39
CA VAL A 256 2.05 8.51 -41.11
C VAL A 256 2.25 9.52 -39.99
N GLN A 257 3.38 10.23 -40.00
CA GLN A 257 3.74 11.21 -38.97
C GLN A 257 2.79 12.41 -38.91
N LEU A 258 2.42 12.95 -40.06
CA LEU A 258 1.55 14.12 -40.14
C LEU A 258 0.12 13.83 -39.67
N LYS A 259 -0.37 12.60 -39.84
CA LYS A 259 -1.76 12.23 -39.52
C LYS A 259 -1.95 11.74 -38.08
N ALA A 260 -0.94 11.10 -37.50
CA ALA A 260 -1.03 10.52 -36.15
C ALA A 260 -0.74 11.50 -35.00
N ARG A 261 -0.33 12.76 -35.28
CA ARG A 261 0.12 13.75 -34.28
C ARG A 261 1.24 13.25 -33.34
N LEU A 262 2.00 12.26 -33.78
CA LEU A 262 3.15 11.71 -33.07
C LEU A 262 4.45 12.23 -33.71
N ASP A 263 5.49 12.42 -32.92
CA ASP A 263 6.82 12.70 -33.49
C ASP A 263 7.54 11.42 -33.97
N LYS A 264 8.65 11.60 -34.69
CA LYS A 264 9.43 10.50 -35.27
C LYS A 264 9.82 9.45 -34.23
N SER A 265 10.23 9.87 -33.03
CA SER A 265 10.65 8.93 -31.97
C SER A 265 9.46 8.15 -31.40
N GLN A 266 8.31 8.80 -31.25
CA GLN A 266 7.06 8.18 -30.81
C GLN A 266 6.51 7.18 -31.85
N ILE A 267 6.66 7.46 -33.14
CA ILE A 267 6.19 6.57 -34.22
C ILE A 267 7.07 5.33 -34.35
N LEU A 268 8.38 5.46 -34.18
CA LEU A 268 9.29 4.31 -34.09
C LEU A 268 9.00 3.45 -32.85
N ALA A 269 8.66 4.08 -31.73
CA ALA A 269 8.20 3.36 -30.54
C ALA A 269 6.87 2.64 -30.80
N LEU A 270 5.89 3.31 -31.42
CA LEU A 270 4.61 2.71 -31.81
C LEU A 270 4.80 1.50 -32.74
N GLN A 271 5.62 1.63 -33.79
CA GLN A 271 5.97 0.52 -34.68
C GLN A 271 6.51 -0.67 -33.87
N ARG A 272 7.45 -0.44 -32.96
CA ARG A 272 7.99 -1.51 -32.10
C ARG A 272 6.89 -2.16 -31.25
N MET A 273 6.06 -1.34 -30.59
CA MET A 273 4.97 -1.80 -29.72
C MET A 273 3.93 -2.65 -30.45
N VAL A 274 3.67 -2.43 -31.74
CA VAL A 274 2.63 -3.17 -32.48
C VAL A 274 3.17 -4.33 -33.33
N THR A 275 4.49 -4.39 -33.57
CA THR A 275 5.10 -5.37 -34.49
C THR A 275 6.02 -6.39 -33.82
N LYS A 276 6.48 -6.13 -32.59
CA LYS A 276 7.42 -7.00 -31.86
C LYS A 276 6.72 -7.75 -30.75
N GLU A 277 7.03 -9.03 -30.57
CA GLU A 277 6.48 -9.83 -29.46
C GLU A 277 6.99 -9.34 -28.09
N LEU A 278 8.21 -8.80 -28.02
CA LEU A 278 8.75 -8.14 -26.84
C LEU A 278 9.21 -6.73 -27.20
N ALA A 279 8.43 -5.72 -26.82
CA ALA A 279 8.73 -4.33 -27.09
C ALA A 279 9.24 -3.63 -25.82
N VAL A 280 10.44 -3.04 -25.89
CA VAL A 280 10.99 -2.18 -24.84
C VAL A 280 11.03 -0.75 -25.34
N VAL A 281 10.38 0.17 -24.61
CA VAL A 281 10.33 1.59 -24.94
C VAL A 281 10.82 2.42 -23.77
N GLN A 282 11.98 3.04 -23.96
CA GLN A 282 12.59 4.00 -23.05
C GLN A 282 11.96 5.37 -23.26
N GLY A 283 11.39 5.94 -22.21
CA GLY A 283 10.75 7.24 -22.27
C GLY A 283 11.28 8.21 -21.21
N PRO A 284 12.28 9.03 -21.57
CA PRO A 284 12.77 10.10 -20.72
C PRO A 284 11.66 11.07 -20.24
N PRO A 285 11.92 11.91 -19.22
CA PRO A 285 10.94 12.84 -18.70
C PRO A 285 10.35 13.77 -19.79
N GLY A 286 9.03 13.98 -19.75
CA GLY A 286 8.33 14.91 -20.64
C GLY A 286 8.16 14.45 -22.10
N THR A 287 8.52 13.21 -22.45
CA THR A 287 8.48 12.71 -23.84
C THR A 287 7.13 12.11 -24.28
N GLY A 288 6.15 12.05 -23.38
CA GLY A 288 4.81 11.52 -23.70
C GLY A 288 4.74 9.99 -23.79
N LYS A 289 5.36 9.27 -22.84
CA LYS A 289 5.24 7.81 -22.68
C LYS A 289 3.78 7.34 -22.77
N THR A 290 2.95 7.83 -21.86
CA THR A 290 1.51 7.50 -21.78
C THR A 290 0.77 7.82 -23.07
N HIS A 291 1.13 8.92 -23.74
CA HIS A 291 0.52 9.29 -25.04
C HIS A 291 0.85 8.26 -26.13
N THR A 292 2.11 7.82 -26.18
CA THR A 292 2.56 6.77 -27.12
C THR A 292 1.91 5.41 -26.79
N SER A 293 1.82 5.05 -25.51
CA SER A 293 1.13 3.84 -25.05
C SER A 293 -0.35 3.84 -25.40
N MET A 294 -1.04 4.98 -25.28
CA MET A 294 -2.44 5.12 -25.71
C MET A 294 -2.60 4.93 -27.22
N ALA A 295 -1.68 5.46 -28.04
CA ALA A 295 -1.67 5.21 -29.48
C ALA A 295 -1.49 3.71 -29.79
N ALA A 296 -0.56 3.05 -29.09
CA ALA A 296 -0.35 1.61 -29.24
C ALA A 296 -1.58 0.81 -28.81
N LEU A 297 -2.22 1.14 -27.68
CA LEU A 297 -3.45 0.48 -27.23
C LEU A 297 -4.58 0.60 -28.24
N LYS A 298 -4.78 1.78 -28.85
CA LYS A 298 -5.79 1.98 -29.91
C LYS A 298 -5.58 1.02 -31.09
N VAL A 299 -4.34 0.84 -31.53
CA VAL A 299 -3.98 -0.05 -32.64
C VAL A 299 -4.09 -1.52 -32.22
N LEU A 300 -3.57 -1.88 -31.04
CA LEU A 300 -3.62 -3.27 -30.56
C LEU A 300 -5.06 -3.74 -30.35
N LEU A 301 -5.94 -2.87 -29.86
CA LEU A 301 -7.36 -3.16 -29.72
C LEU A 301 -8.03 -3.42 -31.07
N SER A 302 -7.67 -2.76 -32.17
CA SER A 302 -8.25 -3.09 -33.48
C SER A 302 -7.76 -4.44 -34.01
N MET A 303 -6.61 -4.94 -33.54
CA MET A 303 -6.04 -6.23 -33.91
C MET A 303 -6.52 -7.40 -33.05
N GLN A 304 -7.10 -7.15 -31.87
CA GLN A 304 -7.56 -8.21 -30.97
C GLN A 304 -9.02 -8.62 -31.22
N PRO A 305 -9.36 -9.91 -31.03
CA PRO A 305 -10.75 -10.35 -30.92
C PRO A 305 -11.49 -9.58 -29.82
N PHE A 306 -12.80 -9.37 -29.99
CA PHE A 306 -13.59 -8.54 -29.07
C PHE A 306 -13.61 -9.09 -27.63
N ASP A 307 -13.63 -10.42 -27.47
CA ASP A 307 -13.74 -11.10 -26.18
C ASP A 307 -12.39 -11.35 -25.47
N VAL A 308 -11.27 -10.91 -26.07
CA VAL A 308 -9.93 -11.10 -25.51
C VAL A 308 -9.37 -9.76 -25.02
N PRO A 309 -9.29 -9.54 -23.70
CA PRO A 309 -8.82 -8.27 -23.17
C PRO A 309 -7.30 -8.11 -23.26
N ILE A 310 -6.86 -6.87 -23.36
CA ILE A 310 -5.45 -6.47 -23.16
C ILE A 310 -5.23 -6.19 -21.68
N ILE A 311 -4.13 -6.69 -21.11
CA ILE A 311 -3.73 -6.33 -19.75
C ILE A 311 -2.95 -5.03 -19.78
N VAL A 312 -3.32 -4.10 -18.90
CA VAL A 312 -2.61 -2.86 -18.63
C VAL A 312 -2.23 -2.82 -17.15
N THR A 313 -0.94 -2.65 -16.86
CA THR A 313 -0.45 -2.66 -15.49
C THR A 313 0.66 -1.64 -15.26
N ALA A 314 0.80 -1.21 -14.00
CA ALA A 314 1.88 -0.35 -13.53
C ALA A 314 2.13 -0.61 -12.04
N GLN A 315 3.25 -0.11 -11.51
CA GLN A 315 3.58 -0.27 -10.09
C GLN A 315 2.61 0.51 -9.18
N LYS A 316 2.22 1.74 -9.56
CA LYS A 316 1.37 2.65 -8.77
C LYS A 316 -0.09 2.59 -9.20
N ASN A 317 -1.03 2.76 -8.24
CA ASN A 317 -2.47 2.78 -8.53
C ASN A 317 -2.84 3.98 -9.43
N ASP A 318 -2.34 5.17 -9.12
CA ASP A 318 -2.65 6.40 -9.86
C ASP A 318 -2.26 6.29 -11.34
N THR A 319 -1.12 5.68 -11.65
CA THR A 319 -0.67 5.45 -13.04
C THR A 319 -1.64 4.54 -13.81
N VAL A 320 -2.13 3.47 -13.18
CA VAL A 320 -3.13 2.59 -13.78
C VAL A 320 -4.43 3.35 -14.01
N ASP A 321 -4.89 4.07 -12.99
CA ASP A 321 -6.18 4.75 -13.02
C ASP A 321 -6.18 5.89 -14.06
N GLU A 322 -5.10 6.67 -14.17
CA GLU A 322 -4.93 7.69 -15.21
C GLU A 322 -5.05 7.07 -16.62
N LEU A 323 -4.39 5.94 -16.84
CA LEU A 323 -4.42 5.25 -18.13
C LEU A 323 -5.82 4.71 -18.44
N LEU A 324 -6.54 4.19 -17.44
CA LEU A 324 -7.92 3.72 -17.59
C LEU A 324 -8.91 4.86 -17.84
N VAL A 325 -8.74 6.03 -17.22
CA VAL A 325 -9.53 7.23 -17.50
C VAL A 325 -9.33 7.66 -18.96
N ARG A 326 -8.09 7.64 -19.46
CA ARG A 326 -7.82 7.91 -20.88
C ARG A 326 -8.47 6.88 -21.81
N CYS A 327 -8.50 5.61 -21.42
CA CYS A 327 -9.22 4.57 -22.16
C CYS A 327 -10.74 4.81 -22.15
N HIS A 328 -11.30 5.21 -21.01
CA HIS A 328 -12.71 5.56 -20.87
C HIS A 328 -13.12 6.69 -21.80
N ASN A 329 -12.32 7.76 -21.86
CA ASN A 329 -12.58 8.94 -22.69
C ASN A 329 -12.56 8.62 -24.19
N LEU A 330 -11.97 7.48 -24.58
CA LEU A 330 -11.97 6.95 -25.94
C LEU A 330 -13.10 5.94 -26.20
N GLY A 331 -14.03 5.75 -25.25
CA GLY A 331 -15.13 4.78 -25.35
C GLY A 331 -14.70 3.31 -25.19
N ILE A 332 -13.51 3.04 -24.63
CA ILE A 332 -13.01 1.68 -24.44
C ILE A 332 -13.53 1.14 -23.10
N ASN A 333 -14.25 0.02 -23.16
CA ASN A 333 -14.69 -0.70 -21.97
C ASN A 333 -13.50 -1.35 -21.26
N PHE A 334 -13.38 -1.10 -19.96
CA PHE A 334 -12.36 -1.71 -19.10
C PHE A 334 -12.96 -2.28 -17.82
N VAL A 335 -12.16 -3.08 -17.11
CA VAL A 335 -12.38 -3.47 -15.72
C VAL A 335 -11.14 -3.16 -14.89
N ARG A 336 -11.33 -2.54 -13.73
CA ARG A 336 -10.27 -2.33 -12.72
C ARG A 336 -10.26 -3.48 -11.73
N ILE A 337 -9.13 -4.18 -11.61
CA ILE A 337 -8.91 -5.24 -10.62
C ILE A 337 -7.89 -4.75 -9.59
N GLY A 338 -8.19 -4.85 -8.30
CA GLY A 338 -7.29 -4.44 -7.21
C GLY A 338 -7.91 -3.40 -6.29
N GLY A 339 -7.07 -2.59 -5.64
CA GLY A 339 -7.46 -1.56 -4.67
C GLY A 339 -8.47 -0.54 -5.21
N GLN A 340 -9.10 0.22 -4.31
CA GLN A 340 -10.06 1.26 -4.68
C GLN A 340 -9.34 2.41 -5.38
N SER A 341 -9.98 2.91 -6.43
CA SER A 341 -9.56 4.13 -7.12
C SER A 341 -10.18 5.34 -6.44
N LYS A 342 -9.43 6.44 -6.34
CA LYS A 342 -10.01 7.74 -5.98
C LYS A 342 -10.90 8.29 -7.10
N ASN A 343 -10.68 7.86 -8.34
CA ASN A 343 -11.47 8.28 -9.49
C ASN A 343 -12.80 7.50 -9.55
N LYS A 344 -13.92 8.24 -9.52
CA LYS A 344 -15.27 7.66 -9.52
C LYS A 344 -15.54 6.77 -10.75
N THR A 345 -15.15 7.22 -11.94
CA THR A 345 -15.32 6.47 -13.20
C THR A 345 -14.62 5.12 -13.16
N VAL A 346 -13.39 5.09 -12.61
CA VAL A 346 -12.62 3.84 -12.45
C VAL A 346 -13.23 2.97 -11.35
N SER A 347 -13.67 3.56 -10.24
CA SER A 347 -14.30 2.86 -9.12
C SER A 347 -15.61 2.17 -9.51
N ASP A 348 -16.44 2.83 -10.32
CA ASP A 348 -17.71 2.28 -10.83
C ASP A 348 -17.50 1.07 -11.74
N ARG A 349 -16.34 0.99 -12.40
CA ARG A 349 -15.92 -0.14 -13.25
C ARG A 349 -14.92 -1.07 -12.57
N SER A 350 -14.80 -1.00 -11.24
CA SER A 350 -14.06 -2.00 -10.49
C SER A 350 -14.77 -3.34 -10.49
N LEU A 351 -14.01 -4.44 -10.40
CA LEU A 351 -14.58 -5.79 -10.31
C LEU A 351 -15.60 -5.91 -9.16
N VAL A 352 -15.39 -5.18 -8.05
CA VAL A 352 -16.30 -5.14 -6.90
C VAL A 352 -17.63 -4.50 -7.29
N SER A 353 -17.59 -3.31 -7.89
CA SER A 353 -18.79 -2.59 -8.33
C SER A 353 -19.57 -3.39 -9.37
N LEU A 354 -18.89 -3.98 -10.34
CA LEU A 354 -19.50 -4.84 -11.37
C LEU A 354 -20.17 -6.08 -10.77
N ARG A 355 -19.55 -6.70 -9.74
CA ARG A 355 -20.18 -7.79 -9.00
C ARG A 355 -21.46 -7.33 -8.32
N VAL A 356 -21.45 -6.18 -7.65
CA VAL A 356 -22.61 -5.62 -6.94
C VAL A 356 -23.76 -5.34 -7.90
N GLN A 357 -23.47 -4.73 -9.05
CA GLN A 357 -24.46 -4.47 -10.10
C GLN A 357 -25.03 -5.77 -10.70
N SER A 358 -24.21 -6.81 -10.79
CA SER A 358 -24.63 -8.14 -11.29
C SER A 358 -25.45 -8.95 -10.27
N ARG A 359 -25.64 -8.48 -9.02
CA ARG A 359 -26.37 -9.19 -7.94
C ARG A 359 -27.87 -9.35 -8.18
N GLY A 360 -28.42 -8.79 -9.26
CA GLY A 360 -29.81 -9.00 -9.67
C GLY A 360 -30.18 -10.46 -9.94
N ASN A 361 -29.19 -11.34 -10.17
CA ASN A 361 -29.42 -12.78 -10.29
C ASN A 361 -28.96 -13.50 -9.00
N THR A 362 -29.97 -13.91 -8.22
CA THR A 362 -29.94 -14.74 -7.02
C THR A 362 -28.65 -15.56 -6.83
N TRP A 363 -27.93 -15.27 -5.74
CA TRP A 363 -26.98 -16.22 -5.17
C TRP A 363 -27.74 -17.53 -4.90
N ARG A 364 -27.57 -18.54 -5.76
CA ARG A 364 -27.93 -19.91 -5.38
C ARG A 364 -27.13 -20.20 -4.11
N ARG A 365 -27.79 -20.43 -2.98
CA ARG A 365 -27.16 -20.97 -1.78
C ARG A 365 -26.60 -22.35 -2.14
N ASP A 366 -25.37 -22.33 -2.62
CA ASP A 366 -24.64 -23.48 -3.08
C ASP A 366 -24.48 -24.50 -1.95
N GLY A 367 -24.47 -25.79 -2.28
CA GLY A 367 -24.36 -26.89 -1.31
C GLY A 367 -23.12 -26.76 -0.43
N TYR A 368 -22.04 -26.15 -0.96
CA TYR A 368 -20.82 -25.87 -0.20
C TYR A 368 -21.01 -24.86 0.92
N GLN A 369 -21.86 -23.84 0.76
CA GLN A 369 -22.15 -22.90 1.83
C GLN A 369 -22.88 -23.60 2.99
N LYS A 370 -23.88 -24.44 2.66
CA LYS A 370 -24.58 -25.25 3.67
C LYS A 370 -23.62 -26.18 4.40
N ARG A 371 -22.70 -26.83 3.68
CA ARG A 371 -21.66 -27.69 4.27
C ARG A 371 -20.71 -26.91 5.18
N LEU A 372 -20.32 -25.69 4.80
CA LEU A 372 -19.52 -24.81 5.66
C LEU A 372 -20.25 -24.46 6.96
N ASP A 373 -21.56 -24.18 6.88
CA ASP A 373 -22.38 -23.86 8.05
C ASP A 373 -22.53 -25.06 9.00
N VAL A 374 -22.61 -26.29 8.46
CA VAL A 374 -22.59 -27.55 9.24
C VAL A 374 -21.26 -27.71 9.97
N LEU A 375 -20.13 -27.58 9.27
CA LEU A 375 -18.79 -27.69 9.87
C LEU A 375 -18.55 -26.61 10.93
N LYS A 376 -19.00 -25.37 10.68
CA LYS A 376 -18.97 -24.28 11.66
C LYS A 376 -19.77 -24.62 12.92
N SER A 377 -20.92 -25.25 12.75
CA SER A 377 -21.76 -25.70 13.88
C SER A 377 -21.11 -26.85 14.66
N GLN A 378 -20.42 -27.77 13.98
CA GLN A 378 -19.64 -28.84 14.60
C GLN A 378 -18.46 -28.29 15.41
N ALA A 379 -17.66 -27.39 14.83
CA ALA A 379 -16.56 -26.71 15.53
C ALA A 379 -17.07 -25.94 16.76
N ARG A 380 -18.19 -25.23 16.62
CA ARG A 380 -18.84 -24.52 17.73
C ARG A 380 -19.27 -25.46 18.84
N ARG A 381 -19.81 -26.64 18.50
CA ARG A 381 -20.19 -27.65 19.48
C ARG A 381 -18.97 -28.16 20.24
N LEU A 382 -17.90 -28.55 19.53
CA LEU A 382 -16.65 -29.03 20.14
C LEU A 382 -16.04 -27.98 21.09
N LEU A 383 -15.90 -26.73 20.64
CA LEU A 383 -15.35 -25.66 21.46
C LEU A 383 -16.22 -25.35 22.69
N LYS A 384 -17.55 -25.30 22.55
CA LYS A 384 -18.44 -25.07 23.70
C LYS A 384 -18.47 -26.23 24.70
N ARG A 385 -18.27 -27.48 24.23
CA ARG A 385 -18.18 -28.65 25.12
C ARG A 385 -16.87 -28.68 25.90
N CYS A 386 -15.80 -28.18 25.29
CA CYS A 386 -14.45 -28.11 25.86
C CYS A 386 -14.24 -26.88 26.76
N PHE A 387 -14.84 -25.74 26.39
CA PHE A 387 -14.79 -24.48 27.12
C PHE A 387 -16.23 -24.02 27.41
N PRO A 388 -16.85 -24.60 28.46
CA PRO A 388 -18.26 -24.37 28.75
C PRO A 388 -18.54 -22.92 29.16
N PRO A 389 -19.76 -22.41 28.88
CA PRO A 389 -20.15 -21.06 29.26
C PRO A 389 -20.23 -20.88 30.78
N ARG A 390 -20.23 -19.61 31.23
CA ARG A 390 -20.21 -19.19 32.65
C ARG A 390 -21.27 -19.84 33.55
N ASN A 391 -22.42 -20.22 32.99
CA ASN A 391 -23.50 -20.87 33.71
C ASN A 391 -23.29 -22.37 33.96
N GLN A 392 -22.41 -23.02 33.19
CA GLN A 392 -22.08 -24.43 33.33
C GLN A 392 -20.75 -24.62 34.07
N GLN A 393 -19.74 -23.80 33.75
CA GLN A 393 -18.39 -23.75 34.34
C GLN A 393 -17.53 -25.00 34.15
N LEU A 394 -18.06 -26.21 34.33
CA LEU A 394 -17.33 -27.49 34.27
C LEU A 394 -17.70 -28.31 33.02
N ILE A 395 -16.82 -29.23 32.61
CA ILE A 395 -17.10 -30.18 31.52
C ILE A 395 -18.04 -31.27 32.03
N LEU A 396 -19.08 -31.60 31.25
CA LEU A 396 -20.04 -32.64 31.65
C LEU A 396 -19.39 -34.03 31.68
N PRO A 397 -19.69 -34.88 32.68
CA PRO A 397 -19.17 -36.26 32.76
C PRO A 397 -19.47 -37.10 31.51
N GLU A 398 -20.62 -36.86 30.87
CA GLU A 398 -21.03 -37.57 29.65
C GLU A 398 -20.02 -37.36 28.52
N HIS A 399 -19.37 -36.18 28.46
CA HIS A 399 -18.35 -35.89 27.48
C HIS A 399 -17.07 -36.69 27.72
N PHE A 400 -16.67 -36.88 28.99
CA PHE A 400 -15.53 -37.74 29.32
C PHE A 400 -15.82 -39.20 28.96
N ARG A 401 -17.05 -39.66 29.18
CA ARG A 401 -17.49 -41.01 28.81
C ARG A 401 -17.49 -41.23 27.28
N GLU A 402 -18.02 -40.28 26.51
CA GLU A 402 -18.08 -40.38 25.04
C GLU A 402 -16.71 -40.60 24.40
N VAL A 403 -15.65 -40.04 25.00
CA VAL A 403 -14.26 -40.18 24.52
C VAL A 403 -13.53 -41.34 25.20
N GLY A 404 -14.19 -42.05 26.13
CA GLY A 404 -13.63 -43.20 26.83
C GLY A 404 -12.62 -42.84 27.93
N LEU A 405 -12.64 -41.60 28.43
CA LEU A 405 -11.77 -41.17 29.54
C LEU A 405 -12.26 -41.66 30.90
N ILE A 406 -13.55 -41.99 31.02
CA ILE A 406 -14.14 -42.64 32.20
C ILE A 406 -14.98 -43.84 31.75
N SER A 407 -15.03 -44.88 32.58
CA SER A 407 -15.84 -46.08 32.34
C SER A 407 -17.34 -45.82 32.57
N ALA A 408 -18.20 -46.73 32.10
CA ALA A 408 -19.64 -46.65 32.35
C ALA A 408 -19.96 -46.64 33.86
N LYS A 409 -19.29 -47.50 34.65
CA LYS A 409 -19.45 -47.56 36.11
C LYS A 409 -19.10 -46.23 36.80
N GLN A 410 -18.00 -45.61 36.37
CA GLN A 410 -17.56 -44.32 36.90
C GLN A 410 -18.53 -43.20 36.52
N TYR A 411 -19.06 -43.20 35.30
CA TYR A 411 -20.09 -42.25 34.90
C TYR A 411 -21.37 -42.42 35.73
N ASP A 412 -21.85 -43.66 35.88
CA ASP A 412 -23.07 -43.97 36.63
C ASP A 412 -22.93 -43.55 38.10
N SER A 413 -21.74 -43.67 38.71
CA SER A 413 -21.49 -43.22 40.08
C SER A 413 -21.73 -41.72 40.33
N ILE A 414 -21.58 -40.89 39.29
CA ILE A 414 -21.84 -39.44 39.37
C ILE A 414 -23.25 -39.12 38.86
N ALA A 415 -23.70 -39.80 37.80
CA ALA A 415 -24.97 -39.53 37.14
C ALA A 415 -26.19 -39.94 37.99
N VAL A 416 -26.10 -41.04 38.75
CA VAL A 416 -27.20 -41.54 39.61
C VAL A 416 -27.47 -40.60 40.80
N SER A 417 -26.46 -39.85 41.24
CA SER A 417 -26.61 -38.82 42.29
C SER A 417 -27.19 -37.48 41.79
N TRP A 418 -27.63 -37.40 40.53
CA TRP A 418 -28.08 -36.17 39.87
C TRP A 418 -29.54 -36.29 39.38
N ASP A 419 -30.40 -35.33 39.75
CA ASP A 419 -31.85 -35.34 39.55
C ASP A 419 -32.34 -34.58 38.28
N GLY A 420 -31.43 -34.24 37.36
CA GLY A 420 -31.76 -34.12 35.93
C GLY A 420 -32.38 -32.82 35.40
N ALA A 421 -32.48 -31.71 36.14
CA ALA A 421 -33.10 -30.48 35.61
C ALA A 421 -32.11 -29.34 35.32
N VAL A 422 -31.83 -29.09 34.03
CA VAL A 422 -31.39 -27.76 33.54
C VAL A 422 -32.60 -27.05 32.92
N LYS A 423 -33.37 -26.33 33.73
CA LYS A 423 -34.30 -25.29 33.26
C LYS A 423 -34.05 -23.99 34.02
N SER A 424 -33.68 -22.95 33.28
CA SER A 424 -33.44 -21.60 33.77
C SER A 424 -34.77 -20.84 33.84
N ILE A 425 -35.31 -20.64 35.05
CA ILE A 425 -36.11 -19.48 35.46
C ILE A 425 -35.89 -19.32 36.97
N GLY A 426 -35.35 -18.18 37.44
CA GLY A 426 -35.46 -17.79 38.87
C GLY A 426 -34.23 -17.90 39.80
N GLY A 427 -33.00 -17.79 39.31
CA GLY A 427 -31.89 -17.29 40.15
C GLY A 427 -31.28 -18.19 41.24
N GLN A 428 -31.61 -19.48 41.34
CA GLN A 428 -30.80 -20.44 42.11
C GLN A 428 -29.83 -21.21 41.20
N VAL A 429 -28.59 -21.38 41.68
CA VAL A 429 -27.48 -22.01 40.95
C VAL A 429 -27.79 -23.49 40.70
N ALA A 430 -28.02 -23.86 39.44
CA ALA A 430 -28.13 -25.25 39.02
C ALA A 430 -26.84 -26.00 39.39
N ARG A 431 -26.96 -27.12 40.12
CA ARG A 431 -25.80 -27.93 40.53
C ARG A 431 -25.34 -28.78 39.34
N HIS A 432 -24.14 -28.46 38.81
CA HIS A 432 -23.44 -29.31 37.85
C HIS A 432 -23.16 -30.70 38.47
N PRO A 433 -23.23 -31.83 37.73
CA PRO A 433 -23.04 -33.17 38.31
C PRO A 433 -21.70 -33.35 39.03
N LEU A 434 -20.63 -32.73 38.50
CA LEU A 434 -19.30 -32.73 39.12
C LEU A 434 -19.13 -31.71 40.26
N GLY A 435 -20.07 -30.78 40.43
CA GLY A 435 -20.00 -29.75 41.47
C GLY A 435 -19.94 -30.37 42.88
N PRO A 436 -20.91 -31.21 43.27
CA PRO A 436 -20.88 -31.92 44.54
C PRO A 436 -19.68 -32.86 44.71
N TRP A 437 -19.22 -33.49 43.62
CA TRP A 437 -18.06 -34.38 43.65
C TRP A 437 -16.76 -33.64 43.95
N LEU A 438 -16.55 -32.48 43.32
CA LEU A 438 -15.38 -31.63 43.53
C LEU A 438 -15.45 -30.80 44.83
N GLY A 439 -16.64 -30.50 45.32
CA GLY A 439 -16.85 -29.71 46.54
C GLY A 439 -16.08 -28.38 46.52
N ASP A 440 -15.36 -28.09 47.60
CA ASP A 440 -14.60 -26.85 47.79
C ASP A 440 -13.34 -26.73 46.91
N GLN A 441 -13.06 -27.74 46.07
CA GLN A 441 -11.92 -27.69 45.17
C GLN A 441 -12.16 -26.84 43.91
N VAL A 442 -13.42 -26.54 43.55
CA VAL A 442 -13.73 -25.66 42.41
C VAL A 442 -13.49 -24.21 42.78
N LEU A 443 -12.58 -23.56 42.07
CA LEU A 443 -12.28 -22.14 42.19
C LEU A 443 -12.97 -21.37 41.06
N SER A 444 -13.64 -20.27 41.41
CA SER A 444 -14.16 -19.33 40.41
C SER A 444 -13.00 -18.57 39.79
N ALA A 445 -12.74 -18.78 38.50
CA ALA A 445 -11.69 -18.08 37.77
C ALA A 445 -12.29 -16.85 37.08
N LYS A 446 -11.63 -15.70 37.22
CA LYS A 446 -11.89 -14.57 36.32
C LYS A 446 -11.15 -14.88 35.01
N PRO A 447 -11.84 -14.89 33.86
CA PRO A 447 -11.15 -15.07 32.59
C PRO A 447 -10.11 -13.97 32.43
N HIS A 448 -8.94 -14.33 31.90
CA HIS A 448 -7.91 -13.35 31.58
C HIS A 448 -8.51 -12.24 30.71
N ARG A 449 -8.36 -11.00 31.15
CA ARG A 449 -8.58 -9.82 30.33
C ARG A 449 -7.21 -9.28 29.98
N SER A 450 -6.98 -8.97 28.70
CA SER A 450 -5.82 -8.17 28.31
C SER A 450 -5.89 -6.86 29.09
N ILE A 451 -4.93 -6.65 30.00
CA ILE A 451 -4.87 -5.43 30.81
C ILE A 451 -4.28 -4.35 29.90
N HIS A 452 -5.14 -3.46 29.41
CA HIS A 452 -4.66 -2.20 28.87
C HIS A 452 -4.26 -1.32 30.04
N VAL A 453 -2.96 -1.13 30.26
CA VAL A 453 -2.44 -0.14 31.21
C VAL A 453 -2.35 1.20 30.49
N PRO A 454 -3.21 2.20 30.80
CA PRO A 454 -3.05 3.54 30.26
C PRO A 454 -1.69 4.07 30.69
N LEU A 455 -0.92 4.64 29.76
CA LEU A 455 0.32 5.33 30.08
C LEU A 455 -0.02 6.63 30.82
N ASP A 456 0.71 6.94 31.90
CA ASP A 456 0.55 8.20 32.64
C ASP A 456 0.85 9.41 31.73
N GLY A 457 0.18 10.53 32.03
CA GLY A 457 -0.25 11.60 31.13
C GLY A 457 0.77 12.48 30.40
N ASP A 458 1.93 11.96 30.00
CA ASP A 458 2.92 12.68 29.17
C ASP A 458 3.38 11.86 27.93
N ALA A 459 2.72 10.73 27.65
CA ALA A 459 3.04 9.89 26.50
C ALA A 459 2.53 10.53 25.19
N GLY A 460 3.47 10.97 24.33
CA GLY A 460 3.14 11.49 23.00
C GLY A 460 2.39 10.45 22.15
N VAL A 461 1.44 10.91 21.34
CA VAL A 461 0.72 10.05 20.37
C VAL A 461 1.66 9.71 19.21
N GLU A 462 1.63 8.47 18.71
CA GLU A 462 2.37 8.09 17.50
C GLU A 462 1.88 8.96 16.32
N VAL A 463 2.71 9.93 15.91
CA VAL A 463 2.46 10.72 14.70
C VAL A 463 2.73 9.81 13.52
N VAL A 464 1.65 9.33 12.89
CA VAL A 464 1.71 8.48 11.70
C VAL A 464 2.43 9.26 10.61
N SER A 465 3.52 8.69 10.07
CA SER A 465 4.08 9.19 8.83
C SER A 465 3.02 9.00 7.74
N GLU A 466 2.57 10.09 7.12
CA GLU A 466 1.76 10.08 5.90
C GLU A 466 2.61 9.52 4.72
N HIS A 467 3.03 8.27 4.81
CA HIS A 467 3.20 7.44 3.62
C HIS A 467 1.79 7.24 3.12
N GLU A 468 1.51 7.85 1.96
CA GLU A 468 0.23 7.84 1.25
C GLU A 468 -0.64 6.69 1.73
N SER A 469 -1.43 6.99 2.76
CA SER A 469 -2.40 6.04 3.22
C SER A 469 -3.31 5.92 2.03
N SER A 470 -3.34 4.71 1.46
CA SER A 470 -4.50 4.25 0.72
C SER A 470 -5.64 4.10 1.73
N GLU A 471 -5.95 5.18 2.45
CA GLU A 471 -7.14 5.35 3.25
C GLU A 471 -8.30 5.07 2.30
N ASP A 472 -9.19 4.22 2.79
CA ASP A 472 -10.34 3.60 2.12
C ASP A 472 -10.10 2.35 1.26
N VAL A 473 -8.87 1.98 0.88
CA VAL A 473 -8.62 0.93 -0.13
C VAL A 473 -8.84 -0.52 0.35
N ALA A 474 -8.77 -0.81 1.67
CA ALA A 474 -8.92 -2.18 2.20
C ALA A 474 -10.29 -2.49 2.83
N VAL A 475 -11.01 -1.47 3.33
CA VAL A 475 -12.06 -1.68 4.34
C VAL A 475 -13.37 -2.23 3.78
N ARG A 476 -13.79 -1.86 2.55
CA ARG A 476 -15.07 -2.34 1.99
C ARG A 476 -14.99 -3.75 1.38
N ASN A 477 -13.88 -4.11 0.74
CA ASN A 477 -13.74 -5.41 0.09
C ASN A 477 -13.41 -6.53 1.11
N MET A 478 -12.68 -6.19 2.18
CA MET A 478 -12.46 -7.11 3.30
C MET A 478 -13.69 -7.28 4.18
N LYS A 479 -14.53 -6.24 4.40
CA LYS A 479 -15.73 -6.38 5.23
C LYS A 479 -16.67 -7.49 4.74
N GLU A 480 -16.88 -7.66 3.44
CA GLU A 480 -17.73 -8.77 2.93
C GLU A 480 -17.10 -10.18 3.10
N GLN A 481 -15.76 -10.28 3.21
CA GLN A 481 -15.05 -11.56 3.35
C GLN A 481 -14.75 -11.91 4.82
N LEU A 482 -14.60 -10.90 5.69
CA LEU A 482 -14.22 -11.01 7.10
C LEU A 482 -15.42 -11.02 8.06
N THR A 483 -16.64 -10.74 7.60
CA THR A 483 -17.84 -10.78 8.48
C THR A 483 -18.19 -12.22 8.85
N GLY A 484 -17.73 -12.64 10.02
CA GLY A 484 -18.12 -13.88 10.68
C GLY A 484 -18.28 -13.64 12.17
N LYS A 485 -19.33 -14.22 12.78
CA LYS A 485 -19.43 -14.25 14.25
C LYS A 485 -18.40 -15.25 14.78
N PRO A 486 -17.39 -14.81 15.56
CA PRO A 486 -16.38 -15.69 16.12
C PRO A 486 -17.02 -16.68 17.11
N ILE A 487 -16.42 -17.86 17.22
CA ILE A 487 -16.73 -18.83 18.28
C ILE A 487 -15.77 -18.52 19.42
N LEU A 488 -16.23 -17.73 20.38
CA LEU A 488 -15.44 -17.33 21.54
C LEU A 488 -15.30 -18.49 22.55
N MET A 489 -14.14 -18.54 23.19
CA MET A 489 -13.81 -19.45 24.28
C MET A 489 -13.36 -18.65 25.51
N SER A 490 -13.71 -19.16 26.68
CA SER A 490 -13.30 -18.59 27.97
C SER A 490 -13.34 -19.69 29.02
N ARG A 491 -12.34 -19.71 29.91
CA ARG A 491 -12.36 -20.58 31.09
C ARG A 491 -12.89 -19.81 32.30
N TRP A 492 -13.81 -20.41 33.03
CA TRP A 492 -14.53 -19.78 34.16
C TRP A 492 -14.29 -20.49 35.50
N ASN A 493 -13.63 -21.64 35.46
CA ASN A 493 -13.34 -22.50 36.59
C ASN A 493 -11.84 -22.82 36.64
N SER A 494 -11.33 -23.03 37.85
CA SER A 494 -10.04 -23.65 38.11
C SER A 494 -10.21 -24.63 39.26
N VAL A 495 -9.18 -25.43 39.58
CA VAL A 495 -9.25 -26.43 40.64
C VAL A 495 -8.06 -26.29 41.59
N ARG A 496 -8.30 -26.46 42.89
CA ARG A 496 -7.25 -26.41 43.92
C ARG A 496 -6.35 -27.64 43.80
N LEU A 497 -5.03 -27.44 43.82
CA LEU A 497 -4.03 -28.50 43.77
C LEU A 497 -3.38 -28.73 45.14
N PRO A 498 -3.20 -30.00 45.59
CA PRO A 498 -2.43 -30.34 46.79
C PRO A 498 -0.95 -29.95 46.69
N ALA A 499 -0.32 -29.64 47.82
CA ALA A 499 1.09 -29.22 47.92
C ALA A 499 2.13 -30.33 47.57
N ILE A 500 1.70 -31.56 47.28
CA ILE A 500 2.54 -32.75 47.10
C ILE A 500 3.19 -32.80 45.68
N ALA A 501 2.99 -31.79 44.84
CA ALA A 501 3.47 -31.74 43.45
C ALA A 501 4.99 -31.51 43.27
N GLY A 502 5.84 -32.06 44.15
CA GLY A 502 7.30 -31.92 44.09
C GLY A 502 8.00 -32.84 43.09
N HIS A 503 7.38 -33.96 42.69
CA HIS A 503 7.99 -34.96 41.78
C HIS A 503 7.16 -35.34 40.54
N ASP A 504 5.89 -34.91 40.42
CA ASP A 504 5.04 -35.11 39.23
C ASP A 504 4.37 -33.76 38.86
N PRO A 505 4.99 -32.97 37.95
CA PRO A 505 4.46 -31.67 37.52
C PRO A 505 3.10 -31.86 36.82
N GLY A 506 2.02 -31.66 37.57
CA GLY A 506 0.64 -31.83 37.11
C GLY A 506 -0.04 -33.14 37.53
N GLY A 507 0.57 -33.94 38.43
CA GLY A 507 -0.07 -35.08 39.11
C GLY A 507 -0.67 -36.14 38.19
N SER A 508 -0.17 -36.27 36.96
CA SER A 508 -0.79 -37.08 35.91
C SER A 508 -0.64 -38.58 36.15
N SER A 509 0.48 -39.02 36.76
CA SER A 509 0.68 -40.42 37.11
C SER A 509 -0.23 -40.83 38.28
N LEU A 510 -0.31 -39.98 39.31
CA LEU A 510 -1.18 -40.20 40.47
C LEU A 510 -2.66 -40.18 40.06
N ALA A 511 -3.07 -39.21 39.24
CA ALA A 511 -4.44 -39.12 38.75
C ALA A 511 -4.85 -40.36 37.96
N LYS A 512 -3.96 -40.88 37.11
CA LYS A 512 -4.21 -42.10 36.34
C LYS A 512 -4.36 -43.32 37.25
N GLN A 513 -3.48 -43.49 38.23
CA GLN A 513 -3.59 -44.60 39.20
C GLN A 513 -4.89 -44.54 40.00
N LEU A 514 -5.28 -43.36 40.46
CA LEU A 514 -6.54 -43.15 41.18
C LEU A 514 -7.76 -43.42 40.31
N LEU A 515 -7.71 -43.06 39.02
CA LEU A 515 -8.78 -43.31 38.08
C LEU A 515 -8.90 -44.80 37.72
N ASP A 516 -7.79 -45.49 37.48
CA ASP A 516 -7.76 -46.91 37.11
C ASP A 516 -8.13 -47.81 38.30
N GLY A 517 -7.76 -47.42 39.52
CA GLY A 517 -7.99 -48.19 40.75
C GLY A 517 -9.40 -48.06 41.36
N ASN A 518 -10.20 -47.06 40.95
CA ASN A 518 -11.50 -46.76 41.56
C ASN A 518 -12.65 -46.83 40.54
N PRO A 519 -13.47 -47.89 40.54
CA PRO A 519 -14.63 -47.99 39.66
C PRO A 519 -15.77 -47.04 40.06
N ASN A 520 -15.80 -46.57 41.31
CA ASN A 520 -16.69 -45.53 41.81
C ASN A 520 -15.87 -44.28 42.15
N LEU A 521 -16.18 -43.14 41.51
CA LEU A 521 -15.37 -41.92 41.65
C LEU A 521 -15.49 -41.26 43.03
N TRP A 522 -16.49 -41.62 43.84
CA TRP A 522 -16.64 -41.13 45.22
C TRP A 522 -15.63 -41.75 46.19
N ASP A 523 -15.08 -42.91 45.86
CA ASP A 523 -14.07 -43.62 46.66
C ASP A 523 -12.72 -42.88 46.66
N ILE A 524 -12.50 -42.00 45.68
CA ILE A 524 -11.35 -41.10 45.64
C ILE A 524 -11.50 -40.06 46.74
N ALA A 525 -10.50 -39.97 47.63
CA ALA A 525 -10.52 -39.02 48.73
C ALA A 525 -10.66 -37.56 48.23
N PRO A 526 -11.46 -36.70 48.92
CA PRO A 526 -11.81 -35.36 48.43
C PRO A 526 -10.62 -34.49 48.03
N GLU A 527 -9.50 -34.60 48.73
CA GLU A 527 -8.26 -33.87 48.47
C GLU A 527 -7.62 -34.15 47.09
N TYR A 528 -7.84 -35.33 46.51
CA TYR A 528 -7.25 -35.73 45.21
C TYR A 528 -8.19 -35.57 44.01
N ARG A 529 -9.49 -35.34 44.22
CA ARG A 529 -10.49 -35.29 43.13
C ARG A 529 -10.19 -34.20 42.09
N GLY A 530 -9.59 -33.10 42.52
CA GLY A 530 -9.25 -31.99 41.67
C GLY A 530 -8.08 -32.25 40.73
N ILE A 531 -7.07 -33.01 41.19
CA ILE A 531 -5.99 -33.50 40.31
C ILE A 531 -6.59 -34.43 39.24
N VAL A 532 -7.50 -35.32 39.64
CA VAL A 532 -8.18 -36.25 38.71
C VAL A 532 -9.01 -35.49 37.67
N TYR A 533 -9.80 -34.49 38.09
CA TYR A 533 -10.54 -33.64 37.14
C TYR A 533 -9.60 -32.89 36.19
N GLN A 534 -8.53 -32.26 36.70
CA GLN A 534 -7.58 -31.54 35.87
C GLN A 534 -6.92 -32.47 34.83
N TYR A 535 -6.61 -33.71 35.22
CA TYR A 535 -6.10 -34.74 34.31
C TYR A 535 -7.11 -35.11 33.23
N LEU A 536 -8.37 -35.42 33.61
CA LEU A 536 -9.46 -35.71 32.67
C LEU A 536 -9.73 -34.54 31.72
N GLU A 537 -9.78 -33.32 32.24
CA GLU A 537 -9.94 -32.10 31.47
C GLU A 537 -8.81 -31.92 30.47
N ARG A 538 -7.54 -32.08 30.89
CA ARG A 538 -6.37 -31.98 30.01
C ARG A 538 -6.46 -32.99 28.86
N LEU A 539 -6.79 -34.25 29.15
CA LEU A 539 -6.93 -35.28 28.12
C LEU A 539 -8.10 -35.00 27.17
N TYR A 540 -9.24 -34.52 27.70
CA TYR A 540 -10.41 -34.17 26.90
C TYR A 540 -10.17 -32.95 26.00
N VAL A 541 -9.42 -31.95 26.49
CA VAL A 541 -8.98 -30.81 25.70
C VAL A 541 -8.08 -31.30 24.56
N LEU A 542 -7.11 -32.18 24.84
CA LEU A 542 -6.24 -32.77 23.81
C LEU A 542 -7.03 -33.56 22.75
N SER A 543 -7.97 -34.42 23.14
CA SER A 543 -8.83 -35.15 22.20
C SER A 543 -9.71 -34.20 21.37
N THR A 544 -10.22 -33.12 21.98
CA THR A 544 -11.02 -32.12 21.28
C THR A 544 -10.17 -31.34 20.27
N LYS A 545 -8.93 -30.98 20.60
CA LYS A 545 -7.98 -30.32 19.68
C LYS A 545 -7.72 -31.20 18.44
N LEU A 546 -7.53 -32.51 18.61
CA LEU A 546 -7.38 -33.45 17.48
C LEU A 546 -8.64 -33.52 16.60
N ALA A 547 -9.82 -33.59 17.22
CA ALA A 547 -11.09 -33.58 16.50
C ALA A 547 -11.31 -32.25 15.73
N LEU A 548 -10.96 -31.11 16.35
CA LEU A 548 -11.00 -29.79 15.72
C LEU A 548 -10.05 -29.72 14.53
N GLY A 549 -8.83 -30.26 14.63
CA GLY A 549 -7.89 -30.32 13.50
C GLY A 549 -8.50 -31.02 12.27
N THR A 550 -9.27 -32.09 12.49
CA THR A 550 -10.00 -32.80 11.42
C THR A 550 -11.11 -31.95 10.82
N VAL A 551 -11.90 -31.25 11.66
CA VAL A 551 -12.96 -30.33 11.20
C VAL A 551 -12.36 -29.17 10.40
N PHE A 552 -11.27 -28.56 10.89
CA PHE A 552 -10.59 -27.45 10.22
C PHE A 552 -10.01 -27.87 8.87
N LYS A 553 -9.49 -29.10 8.75
CA LYS A 553 -9.07 -29.65 7.46
C LYS A 553 -10.24 -29.73 6.45
N GLN A 554 -11.40 -30.22 6.89
CA GLN A 554 -12.61 -30.26 6.05
C GLN A 554 -13.12 -28.86 5.69
N VAL A 555 -13.03 -27.89 6.61
CA VAL A 555 -13.37 -26.49 6.34
C VAL A 555 -12.47 -25.93 5.23
N ASN A 556 -11.15 -26.15 5.31
CA ASN A 556 -10.21 -25.67 4.30
C ASN A 556 -10.49 -26.27 2.91
N GLU A 557 -10.89 -27.54 2.81
CA GLU A 557 -11.29 -28.16 1.54
C GLU A 557 -12.55 -27.51 0.94
N VAL A 558 -13.57 -27.27 1.76
CA VAL A 558 -14.82 -26.61 1.32
C VAL A 558 -14.54 -25.17 0.89
N VAL A 559 -13.74 -24.44 1.66
CA VAL A 559 -13.31 -23.07 1.35
C VAL A 559 -12.53 -23.02 0.04
N LYS A 560 -11.63 -23.99 -0.22
CA LYS A 560 -10.92 -24.08 -1.51
C LYS A 560 -11.88 -24.20 -2.68
N LYS A 561 -12.95 -25.00 -2.56
CA LYS A 561 -13.99 -25.12 -3.59
C LYS A 561 -14.77 -23.82 -3.77
N LEU A 562 -15.16 -23.16 -2.68
CA LEU A 562 -15.83 -21.85 -2.73
C LEU A 562 -14.97 -20.79 -3.42
N LYS A 563 -13.64 -20.76 -3.16
CA LYS A 563 -12.70 -19.87 -3.86
C LYS A 563 -12.67 -20.14 -5.37
N SER A 564 -12.67 -21.39 -5.81
CA SER A 564 -12.73 -21.74 -7.24
C SER A 564 -14.04 -21.35 -7.92
N ILE A 565 -15.18 -21.49 -7.22
CA ILE A 565 -16.49 -21.05 -7.74
C ILE A 565 -16.51 -19.54 -7.88
N ARG A 566 -16.03 -18.83 -6.86
CA ARG A 566 -15.93 -17.37 -6.88
C ARG A 566 -15.07 -16.87 -8.04
N LEU A 567 -13.94 -17.52 -8.28
CA LEU A 567 -13.07 -17.20 -9.41
C LEU A 567 -13.83 -17.30 -10.75
N ARG A 568 -14.65 -18.34 -10.94
CA ARG A 568 -15.45 -18.51 -12.15
C ARG A 568 -16.49 -17.40 -12.31
N GLU A 569 -17.20 -17.06 -11.24
CA GLU A 569 -18.16 -15.94 -11.24
C GLU A 569 -17.48 -14.62 -11.62
N ASP A 570 -16.25 -14.41 -11.12
CA ASP A 570 -15.47 -13.21 -11.43
C ASP A 570 -15.08 -13.14 -12.90
N VAL A 571 -14.66 -14.27 -13.50
CA VAL A 571 -14.39 -14.37 -14.94
C VAL A 571 -15.65 -14.05 -15.75
N ASP A 572 -16.79 -14.64 -15.37
CA ASP A 572 -18.07 -14.39 -16.04
C ASP A 572 -18.52 -12.93 -15.92
N THR A 573 -18.25 -12.30 -14.78
CA THR A 573 -18.53 -10.87 -14.55
C THR A 573 -17.69 -9.99 -15.48
N VAL A 574 -16.39 -10.29 -15.61
CA VAL A 574 -15.48 -9.57 -16.51
C VAL A 574 -15.93 -9.71 -17.97
N ARG A 575 -16.31 -10.93 -18.39
CA ARG A 575 -16.81 -11.20 -19.76
C ARG A 575 -18.13 -10.47 -20.04
N LYS A 576 -19.10 -10.55 -19.13
CA LYS A 576 -20.40 -9.85 -19.26
C LYS A 576 -20.27 -8.34 -19.31
N ALA A 577 -19.26 -7.78 -18.65
CA ALA A 577 -18.98 -6.35 -18.70
C ALA A 577 -18.41 -5.88 -20.06
N GLY A 578 -18.13 -6.80 -21.00
CA GLY A 578 -17.56 -6.47 -22.30
C GLY A 578 -16.20 -5.77 -22.20
N ALA A 579 -15.41 -6.11 -21.18
CA ALA A 579 -14.14 -5.44 -20.90
C ALA A 579 -13.10 -5.82 -21.96
N ARG A 580 -12.61 -4.81 -22.69
CA ARG A 580 -11.52 -4.93 -23.65
C ARG A 580 -10.14 -4.69 -23.02
N ILE A 581 -10.13 -4.06 -21.85
CA ILE A 581 -8.92 -3.81 -21.05
C ILE A 581 -9.13 -4.32 -19.62
N ILE A 582 -8.12 -5.00 -19.09
CA ILE A 582 -8.00 -5.30 -17.66
C ILE A 582 -6.89 -4.43 -17.09
N GLY A 583 -7.26 -3.50 -16.21
CA GLY A 583 -6.32 -2.64 -15.50
C GLY A 583 -6.04 -3.14 -14.08
N CYS A 584 -4.78 -3.29 -13.70
CA CYS A 584 -4.39 -3.64 -12.34
C CYS A 584 -2.96 -3.21 -12.01
N THR A 585 -2.62 -3.04 -10.73
CA THR A 585 -1.21 -2.84 -10.34
C THR A 585 -0.42 -4.14 -10.52
N THR A 586 0.91 -4.07 -10.52
CA THR A 586 1.79 -5.25 -10.60
C THR A 586 1.54 -6.24 -9.45
N THR A 587 1.24 -5.76 -8.24
CA THR A 587 0.77 -6.59 -7.12
C THR A 587 -0.61 -7.21 -7.40
N GLY A 588 -1.51 -6.46 -8.04
CA GLY A 588 -2.80 -7.00 -8.51
C GLY A 588 -2.62 -8.09 -9.57
N LEU A 589 -1.64 -7.93 -10.45
CA LEU A 589 -1.35 -8.87 -11.53
C LEU A 589 -1.00 -10.27 -11.00
N THR A 590 -0.20 -10.35 -9.92
CA THR A 590 0.15 -11.63 -9.28
C THR A 590 -0.94 -12.11 -8.32
N LYS A 591 -1.56 -11.22 -7.54
CA LYS A 591 -2.67 -11.56 -6.62
C LYS A 591 -3.87 -12.18 -7.34
N TYR A 592 -4.25 -11.62 -8.49
CA TYR A 592 -5.39 -12.07 -9.28
C TYR A 592 -4.95 -12.91 -10.50
N ARG A 593 -3.76 -13.51 -10.46
CA ARG A 593 -3.17 -14.32 -11.55
C ARG A 593 -4.17 -15.31 -12.13
N GLY A 594 -4.86 -16.08 -11.28
CA GLY A 594 -5.84 -17.08 -11.74
C GLY A 594 -7.03 -16.49 -12.51
N LEU A 595 -7.49 -15.29 -12.13
CA LEU A 595 -8.59 -14.60 -12.81
C LEU A 595 -8.15 -14.07 -14.17
N ILE A 596 -6.98 -13.42 -14.18
CA ILE A 596 -6.42 -12.82 -15.40
C ILE A 596 -6.00 -13.92 -16.40
N ALA A 597 -5.40 -15.02 -15.93
CA ALA A 597 -5.06 -16.15 -16.80
C ALA A 597 -6.32 -16.77 -17.45
N ALA A 598 -7.43 -16.83 -16.73
CA ALA A 598 -8.69 -17.39 -17.23
C ALA A 598 -9.38 -16.52 -18.31
N THR A 599 -9.00 -15.25 -18.45
CA THR A 599 -9.46 -14.39 -19.57
C THR A 599 -8.63 -14.58 -20.83
N GLN A 600 -7.59 -15.43 -20.81
CA GLN A 600 -6.72 -15.76 -21.95
C GLN A 600 -6.15 -14.54 -22.70
N PRO A 601 -5.55 -13.57 -21.99
CA PRO A 601 -5.00 -12.37 -22.59
C PRO A 601 -3.80 -12.72 -23.47
N ARG A 602 -3.71 -12.05 -24.63
CA ARG A 602 -2.61 -12.22 -25.60
C ARG A 602 -1.55 -11.15 -25.49
N VAL A 603 -1.93 -9.97 -24.99
CA VAL A 603 -1.09 -8.78 -24.91
C VAL A 603 -1.09 -8.27 -23.48
N MET A 604 0.11 -7.98 -22.97
CA MET A 604 0.33 -7.29 -21.70
C MET A 604 1.18 -6.04 -21.92
N MET A 605 0.72 -4.90 -21.43
CA MET A 605 1.45 -3.64 -21.41
C MET A 605 1.74 -3.25 -19.96
N ILE A 606 3.01 -2.96 -19.67
CA ILE A 606 3.52 -2.57 -18.36
C ILE A 606 4.07 -1.15 -18.47
N GLU A 607 3.35 -0.18 -17.89
CA GLU A 607 3.80 1.19 -17.70
C GLU A 607 4.69 1.30 -16.45
N GLU A 608 5.65 2.23 -16.51
CA GLU A 608 6.71 2.36 -15.51
C GLU A 608 7.39 1.03 -15.15
N ALA A 609 7.62 0.19 -16.17
CA ALA A 609 8.24 -1.13 -16.05
C ALA A 609 9.65 -1.07 -15.42
N ALA A 610 10.31 0.08 -15.51
CA ALA A 610 11.60 0.33 -14.89
C ALA A 610 11.56 0.32 -13.34
N GLU A 611 10.41 0.64 -12.74
CA GLU A 611 10.18 0.65 -11.28
C GLU A 611 9.70 -0.70 -10.74
N THR A 612 9.44 -1.68 -11.62
CA THR A 612 8.86 -2.96 -11.23
C THR A 612 9.95 -4.03 -11.06
N ARG A 613 9.90 -4.79 -9.95
CA ARG A 613 10.80 -5.94 -9.72
C ARG A 613 10.63 -6.98 -10.83
N GLU A 614 11.74 -7.58 -11.25
CA GLU A 614 11.75 -8.63 -12.28
C GLU A 614 10.89 -9.84 -11.91
N ALA A 615 10.94 -10.26 -10.64
CA ALA A 615 10.10 -11.35 -10.13
C ALA A 615 8.59 -11.07 -10.31
N ASN A 616 8.15 -9.82 -10.15
CA ASN A 616 6.73 -9.46 -10.30
C ASN A 616 6.25 -9.60 -11.75
N ILE A 617 7.08 -9.19 -12.72
CA ILE A 617 6.75 -9.32 -14.15
C ILE A 617 6.80 -10.80 -14.55
N THR A 618 7.84 -11.51 -14.16
CA THR A 618 8.05 -12.90 -14.55
C THR A 618 7.05 -13.86 -13.90
N ALA A 619 6.56 -13.58 -12.69
CA ALA A 619 5.49 -14.35 -12.05
C ALA A 619 4.14 -14.33 -12.81
N ALA A 620 3.98 -13.38 -13.73
CA ALA A 620 2.76 -13.15 -14.50
C ALA A 620 2.91 -13.46 -16.00
N LEU A 621 3.89 -14.27 -16.40
CA LEU A 621 4.01 -14.74 -17.79
C LEU A 621 3.00 -15.86 -18.05
N PHE A 622 1.76 -15.47 -18.37
CA PHE A 622 0.71 -16.42 -18.72
C PHE A 622 1.05 -17.15 -20.03
N SER A 623 0.68 -18.43 -20.13
CA SER A 623 0.86 -19.24 -21.35
C SER A 623 0.12 -18.70 -22.58
N SER A 624 -0.94 -17.90 -22.37
CA SER A 624 -1.68 -17.25 -23.45
C SER A 624 -0.99 -16.01 -24.03
N LEU A 625 0.00 -15.45 -23.33
CA LEU A 625 0.68 -14.23 -23.78
C LEU A 625 1.50 -14.49 -25.04
N GLN A 626 1.31 -13.64 -26.02
CA GLN A 626 2.01 -13.63 -27.30
C GLN A 626 2.73 -12.30 -27.55
N GLN A 627 2.44 -11.28 -26.74
CA GLN A 627 3.14 -10.00 -26.75
C GLN A 627 3.26 -9.37 -25.35
N ILE A 628 4.44 -8.82 -25.04
CA ILE A 628 4.73 -8.01 -23.85
C ILE A 628 5.31 -6.67 -24.29
N ILE A 629 4.78 -5.57 -23.76
CA ILE A 629 5.22 -4.21 -24.01
C ILE A 629 5.66 -3.60 -22.68
N LEU A 630 6.95 -3.29 -22.55
CA LEU A 630 7.55 -2.67 -21.39
C LEU A 630 7.85 -1.20 -21.71
N VAL A 631 7.17 -0.29 -21.01
CA VAL A 631 7.34 1.16 -21.14
C VAL A 631 7.86 1.70 -19.82
N GLY A 632 8.91 2.51 -19.85
CA GLY A 632 9.47 3.05 -18.61
C GLY A 632 10.74 3.86 -18.82
N ASP A 633 11.39 4.18 -17.71
CA ASP A 633 12.63 4.94 -17.69
C ASP A 633 13.63 4.37 -16.67
N HIS A 634 14.61 3.58 -17.14
CA HIS A 634 15.62 2.97 -16.26
C HIS A 634 16.60 3.98 -15.62
N MET A 635 16.55 5.24 -16.01
CA MET A 635 17.35 6.32 -15.42
C MET A 635 16.60 7.06 -14.30
N GLN A 636 15.28 6.85 -14.15
CA GLN A 636 14.47 7.29 -12.99
C GLN A 636 14.42 6.21 -11.90
N LEU A 637 13.43 6.22 -10.99
CA LEU A 637 13.44 5.35 -9.80
C LEU A 637 13.52 3.86 -10.17
N ALA A 638 14.22 3.14 -9.30
CA ALA A 638 14.40 1.70 -9.36
C ALA A 638 13.26 0.97 -8.65
N PRO A 639 13.09 -0.34 -8.87
CA PRO A 639 12.38 -1.18 -7.93
C PRO A 639 12.96 -1.05 -6.53
N HIS A 640 12.09 -0.84 -5.54
CA HIS A 640 12.48 -0.82 -4.13
C HIS A 640 12.90 -2.22 -3.69
N ALA A 641 13.94 -2.34 -2.87
CA ALA A 641 14.30 -3.58 -2.17
C ALA A 641 14.23 -3.32 -0.67
N ASP A 642 13.51 -4.17 0.05
CA ASP A 642 13.26 -3.99 1.49
C ASP A 642 14.56 -4.20 2.30
N VAL A 643 15.41 -5.11 1.82
CA VAL A 643 16.75 -5.35 2.36
C VAL A 643 17.78 -4.61 1.52
N LEU A 644 18.26 -3.46 2.00
CA LEU A 644 19.17 -2.58 1.27
C LEU A 644 20.43 -3.28 0.76
N GLU A 645 21.01 -4.19 1.55
CA GLU A 645 22.20 -4.96 1.17
C GLU A 645 21.98 -5.82 -0.08
N ARG A 646 20.74 -6.23 -0.35
CA ARG A 646 20.35 -7.06 -1.50
C ARG A 646 19.94 -6.24 -2.72
N SER A 647 19.83 -4.91 -2.58
CA SER A 647 19.62 -4.02 -3.71
C SER A 647 20.82 -3.99 -4.66
N ARG A 648 22.02 -4.34 -4.20
CA ARG A 648 23.28 -4.18 -4.96
C ARG A 648 23.85 -5.52 -5.46
N PRO A 649 24.88 -5.51 -6.32
CA PRO A 649 25.62 -6.71 -6.66
C PRO A 649 26.06 -7.48 -5.39
N PRO A 650 25.96 -8.82 -5.38
CA PRO A 650 25.64 -9.71 -6.51
C PRO A 650 24.13 -9.95 -6.76
N PHE A 651 23.23 -9.45 -5.93
CA PHE A 651 21.81 -9.84 -5.91
C PHE A 651 20.89 -8.97 -6.79
N ASN A 652 21.22 -7.68 -6.94
CA ASN A 652 20.59 -6.77 -7.91
C ASN A 652 19.06 -6.72 -7.88
N LEU A 653 18.42 -6.78 -6.71
CA LEU A 653 16.94 -6.73 -6.61
C LEU A 653 16.34 -5.39 -7.05
N ASN A 654 17.15 -4.33 -7.11
CA ASN A 654 16.77 -3.02 -7.64
C ASN A 654 16.98 -2.88 -9.16
N VAL A 655 17.28 -3.98 -9.86
CA VAL A 655 17.36 -3.99 -11.32
C VAL A 655 16.06 -4.59 -11.84
N SER A 656 15.31 -3.80 -12.60
CA SER A 656 14.09 -4.27 -13.25
C SER A 656 14.41 -5.16 -14.45
N LEU A 657 13.45 -6.00 -14.85
CA LEU A 657 13.55 -6.75 -16.11
C LEU A 657 13.77 -5.80 -17.30
N PHE A 658 13.14 -4.63 -17.27
CA PHE A 658 13.32 -3.56 -18.26
C PHE A 658 14.80 -3.15 -18.40
N GLN A 659 15.45 -2.80 -17.28
CA GLN A 659 16.86 -2.40 -17.29
C GLN A 659 17.75 -3.58 -17.70
N LYS A 660 17.50 -4.77 -17.16
CA LYS A 660 18.28 -5.98 -17.47
C LYS A 660 18.26 -6.34 -18.96
N LEU A 661 17.11 -6.21 -19.63
CA LEU A 661 17.01 -6.48 -21.07
C LEU A 661 17.80 -5.46 -21.91
N ILE A 662 17.73 -4.17 -21.56
CA ILE A 662 18.51 -3.12 -22.24
C ILE A 662 20.00 -3.37 -22.11
N GLU A 663 20.48 -3.65 -20.88
CA GLU A 663 21.91 -3.85 -20.61
C GLU A 663 22.46 -5.14 -21.25
N ARG A 664 21.61 -6.13 -21.52
CA ARG A 664 21.96 -7.33 -22.29
C ARG A 664 22.03 -7.11 -23.79
N GLY A 665 21.70 -5.91 -24.28
CA GLY A 665 21.73 -5.57 -25.70
C GLY A 665 20.45 -5.95 -26.45
N LEU A 666 19.31 -6.15 -25.76
CA LEU A 666 18.03 -6.22 -26.44
C LEU A 666 17.75 -4.87 -27.10
N GLU A 667 17.42 -4.88 -28.39
CA GLU A 667 17.04 -3.66 -29.09
C GLU A 667 15.79 -3.02 -28.44
N TYR A 668 15.83 -1.70 -28.26
CA TYR A 668 14.74 -0.89 -27.70
C TYR A 668 14.54 0.40 -28.51
N SER A 669 13.37 1.04 -28.35
CA SER A 669 13.13 2.38 -28.89
C SER A 669 13.23 3.42 -27.77
N SER A 670 13.88 4.56 -28.02
CA SER A 670 13.90 5.68 -27.07
C SER A 670 13.10 6.86 -27.62
N LEU A 671 12.20 7.40 -26.80
CA LEU A 671 11.57 8.69 -27.08
C LEU A 671 12.60 9.81 -26.89
N GLN A 672 12.54 10.86 -27.71
CA GLN A 672 13.60 11.87 -27.79
C GLN A 672 13.12 13.31 -27.62
N ILE A 673 11.84 13.62 -27.88
CA ILE A 673 11.37 15.01 -27.86
C ILE A 673 10.55 15.26 -26.60
N GLN A 674 11.02 16.14 -25.72
CA GLN A 674 10.34 16.53 -24.48
C GLN A 674 9.44 17.75 -24.67
N ARG A 675 8.29 17.78 -23.98
CA ARG A 675 7.27 18.86 -24.07
C ARG A 675 6.92 19.49 -22.71
N ARG A 676 7.66 19.14 -21.67
CA ARG A 676 7.34 19.49 -20.28
C ARG A 676 8.19 20.67 -19.81
N MET A 677 9.50 20.45 -19.75
CA MET A 677 10.43 21.28 -19.02
C MET A 677 10.91 22.47 -19.86
N PRO A 678 11.21 23.62 -19.25
CA PRO A 678 11.93 24.69 -19.91
C PRO A 678 13.33 24.19 -20.36
N PRO A 679 13.87 24.71 -21.48
CA PRO A 679 15.20 24.31 -21.99
C PRO A 679 16.31 24.41 -20.95
N ASP A 680 16.29 25.44 -20.10
CA ASP A 680 17.32 25.64 -19.06
C ASP A 680 17.24 24.59 -17.94
N VAL A 681 16.04 24.05 -17.65
CA VAL A 681 15.87 22.92 -16.71
C VAL A 681 16.27 21.60 -17.38
N ARG A 682 15.85 21.37 -18.63
CA ARG A 682 16.22 20.15 -19.39
C ARG A 682 17.73 20.00 -19.53
N LYS A 683 18.46 21.11 -19.70
CA LYS A 683 19.93 21.12 -19.76
C LYS A 683 20.58 20.43 -18.56
N LEU A 684 20.02 20.56 -17.35
CA LEU A 684 20.52 19.90 -16.13
C LEU A 684 20.58 18.38 -16.27
N LEU A 685 19.69 17.79 -17.08
CA LEU A 685 19.55 16.36 -17.27
C LEU A 685 20.37 15.83 -18.47
N SER A 686 20.99 16.71 -19.26
CA SER A 686 21.61 16.34 -20.55
C SER A 686 22.81 15.40 -20.40
N ALA A 687 23.43 15.36 -19.22
CA ALA A 687 24.48 14.39 -18.89
C ALA A 687 23.98 12.94 -18.89
N TRP A 688 22.70 12.74 -18.57
CA TRP A 688 22.08 11.43 -18.44
C TRP A 688 21.15 11.10 -19.60
N TYR A 689 20.65 12.13 -20.29
CA TYR A 689 19.83 11.99 -21.51
C TYR A 689 20.43 12.81 -22.66
N PRO A 690 21.52 12.34 -23.30
CA PRO A 690 22.21 13.11 -24.34
C PRO A 690 21.39 13.29 -25.62
N LEU A 691 20.39 12.43 -25.86
CA LEU A 691 19.52 12.47 -27.03
C LEU A 691 18.20 13.23 -26.81
N LEU A 692 18.00 13.82 -25.62
CA LEU A 692 16.76 14.53 -25.28
C LEU A 692 16.75 15.94 -25.86
N VAL A 693 15.75 16.24 -26.67
CA VAL A 693 15.60 17.52 -27.40
C VAL A 693 14.29 18.18 -27.00
N ASP A 694 14.28 19.51 -26.99
CA ASP A 694 13.11 20.32 -26.64
C ASP A 694 12.14 20.44 -27.83
N HIS A 695 10.84 20.28 -27.57
CA HIS A 695 9.81 20.68 -28.53
C HIS A 695 9.63 22.20 -28.49
N PRO A 696 9.35 22.88 -29.62
CA PRO A 696 9.16 24.34 -29.64
C PRO A 696 8.13 24.90 -28.63
N CYS A 697 7.16 24.08 -28.20
CA CYS A 697 6.16 24.48 -27.21
C CYS A 697 6.74 24.80 -25.82
N THR A 698 7.97 24.37 -25.51
CA THR A 698 8.60 24.64 -24.19
C THR A 698 9.25 26.02 -24.13
N GLU A 699 9.39 26.71 -25.26
CA GLU A 699 9.94 28.07 -25.31
C GLU A 699 8.86 29.13 -25.06
N SER A 700 7.58 28.80 -25.27
CA SER A 700 6.45 29.73 -25.28
C SER A 700 5.62 29.76 -23.97
N GLN A 701 6.15 29.26 -22.85
CA GLN A 701 5.35 29.00 -21.64
C GLN A 701 5.14 30.20 -20.69
N GLY A 702 5.61 31.41 -21.05
CA GLY A 702 5.35 32.66 -20.33
C GLY A 702 6.02 32.77 -18.93
N THR A 703 6.14 33.99 -18.41
CA THR A 703 6.81 34.28 -17.12
C THR A 703 5.91 34.01 -15.90
N ILE A 704 6.51 33.59 -14.78
CA ILE A 704 5.78 33.41 -13.51
C ILE A 704 5.70 34.76 -12.78
N PRO A 705 4.50 35.16 -12.30
CA PRO A 705 4.35 36.38 -11.54
C PRO A 705 5.30 36.45 -10.35
N GLY A 706 6.03 37.54 -10.25
CA GLY A 706 7.00 37.74 -9.16
C GLY A 706 8.38 37.09 -9.36
N MET A 707 8.61 36.32 -10.42
CA MET A 707 9.89 35.63 -10.68
C MET A 707 10.63 36.14 -11.93
N GLY A 708 10.05 37.12 -12.64
CA GLY A 708 10.64 37.69 -13.84
C GLY A 708 10.84 36.64 -14.95
N ALA A 709 11.94 36.74 -15.69
CA ALA A 709 12.29 35.80 -16.76
C ALA A 709 12.98 34.51 -16.28
N GLN A 710 13.01 34.25 -14.97
CA GLN A 710 13.71 33.10 -14.41
C GLN A 710 12.89 31.82 -14.57
N THR A 711 13.54 30.75 -15.03
CA THR A 711 12.98 29.40 -15.15
C THR A 711 13.68 28.39 -14.23
N LEU A 712 14.87 28.75 -13.73
CA LEU A 712 15.69 27.94 -12.86
C LEU A 712 16.44 28.82 -11.86
N LEU A 713 16.35 28.49 -10.57
CA LEU A 713 17.08 29.15 -9.50
C LEU A 713 17.62 28.13 -8.49
N TRP A 714 18.85 28.34 -8.02
CA TRP A 714 19.38 27.66 -6.84
C TRP A 714 19.73 28.66 -5.74
N PHE A 715 19.08 28.53 -4.59
CA PHE A 715 19.36 29.28 -3.37
C PHE A 715 20.29 28.47 -2.45
N ASP A 716 21.54 28.92 -2.36
CA ASP A 716 22.59 28.30 -1.54
C ASP A 716 22.58 28.87 -0.12
N HIS A 717 22.62 27.98 0.87
CA HIS A 717 22.68 28.35 2.29
C HIS A 717 23.52 27.34 3.08
N ARG A 718 23.88 27.74 4.31
CA ARG A 718 24.72 26.92 5.22
C ARG A 718 24.09 26.69 6.61
N HIS A 719 22.78 26.89 6.73
CA HIS A 719 22.04 26.57 7.96
C HIS A 719 21.99 25.07 8.19
N ALA A 720 22.25 24.66 9.44
CA ALA A 720 22.44 23.25 9.76
C ALA A 720 21.14 22.47 9.93
N GLU A 721 21.17 21.19 9.54
CA GLU A 721 20.06 20.25 9.69
C GLU A 721 19.86 19.81 11.15
N SER A 722 18.67 19.26 11.41
CA SER A 722 18.30 18.56 12.64
C SER A 722 17.68 17.20 12.31
N SER A 723 17.29 16.42 13.33
CA SER A 723 16.69 15.10 13.15
C SER A 723 15.46 14.96 14.02
N ASP A 724 14.42 14.31 13.51
CA ASP A 724 13.23 13.98 14.28
C ASP A 724 13.45 12.73 15.16
N ARG A 725 12.39 12.32 15.87
CA ARG A 725 12.42 11.14 16.76
C ARG A 725 12.69 9.82 16.02
N TYR A 726 12.40 9.78 14.73
CA TYR A 726 12.61 8.61 13.86
C TYR A 726 13.92 8.72 13.07
N SER A 727 14.81 9.63 13.47
CA SER A 727 16.09 9.91 12.80
C SER A 727 15.98 10.43 11.36
N SER A 728 14.78 10.80 10.89
CA SER A 728 14.64 11.51 9.61
C SER A 728 15.17 12.94 9.74
N LYS A 729 15.80 13.43 8.68
CA LYS A 729 16.41 14.76 8.65
C LYS A 729 15.39 15.83 8.29
N PHE A 730 15.56 17.02 8.88
CA PHE A 730 14.82 18.22 8.52
C PHE A 730 15.71 19.46 8.68
N ASN A 731 15.42 20.53 7.95
CA ASN A 731 16.07 21.82 7.99
C ASN A 731 15.00 22.91 8.10
N ALA A 732 14.89 23.49 9.31
CA ALA A 732 13.89 24.51 9.62
C ALA A 732 14.04 25.76 8.73
N PHE A 733 15.28 26.21 8.51
CA PHE A 733 15.55 27.37 7.67
C PHE A 733 15.08 27.16 6.23
N GLU A 734 15.38 26.02 5.63
CA GLU A 734 14.89 25.69 4.28
C GLU A 734 13.36 25.66 4.24
N ALA A 735 12.73 25.03 5.23
CA ALA A 735 11.28 24.90 5.26
C ALA A 735 10.59 26.27 5.32
N ASP A 736 11.05 27.16 6.21
CA ASP A 736 10.48 28.49 6.36
C ASP A 736 10.75 29.37 5.14
N MET A 737 11.91 29.23 4.49
CA MET A 737 12.21 29.90 3.21
C MET A 737 11.30 29.42 2.07
N VAL A 738 11.05 28.11 1.97
CA VAL A 738 10.15 27.55 0.94
C VAL A 738 8.70 28.02 1.17
N VAL A 739 8.23 28.00 2.42
CA VAL A 739 6.88 28.49 2.75
C VAL A 739 6.76 29.98 2.44
N GLY A 740 7.77 30.80 2.77
CA GLY A 740 7.79 32.22 2.43
C GLY A 740 7.74 32.49 0.92
N LEU A 741 8.48 31.70 0.12
CA LEU A 741 8.42 31.78 -1.35
C LEU A 741 7.03 31.36 -1.88
N TYR A 742 6.47 30.26 -1.38
CA TYR A 742 5.12 29.83 -1.75
C TYR A 742 4.11 30.95 -1.51
N ASP A 743 4.14 31.57 -0.33
CA ASP A 743 3.24 32.67 0.01
C ASP A 743 3.41 33.87 -0.93
N TYR A 744 4.66 34.22 -1.23
CA TYR A 744 4.98 35.30 -2.15
C TYR A 744 4.40 35.04 -3.56
N LEU A 745 4.54 33.82 -4.09
CA LEU A 745 4.01 33.45 -5.40
C LEU A 745 2.48 33.53 -5.43
N VAL A 746 1.81 33.02 -4.39
CA VAL A 746 0.35 33.08 -4.28
C VAL A 746 -0.15 34.53 -4.17
N LEU A 747 0.52 35.37 -3.37
CA LEU A 747 0.19 36.79 -3.24
C LEU A 747 0.36 37.58 -4.54
N ASN A 748 1.22 37.11 -5.45
CA ASN A 748 1.41 37.67 -6.79
C ASN A 748 0.46 37.07 -7.86
N GLY A 749 -0.51 36.25 -7.44
CA GLY A 749 -1.57 35.74 -8.31
C GLY A 749 -1.29 34.36 -8.92
N THR A 750 -0.29 33.65 -8.41
CA THR A 750 -0.08 32.23 -8.76
C THR A 750 -1.15 31.37 -8.08
N ILE A 751 -1.72 30.41 -8.81
CA ILE A 751 -2.73 29.51 -8.27
C ILE A 751 -2.03 28.53 -7.31
N PRO A 752 -2.52 28.35 -6.06
CA PRO A 752 -1.90 27.43 -5.10
C PRO A 752 -1.69 25.99 -5.61
N SER A 753 -2.65 25.45 -6.38
CA SER A 753 -2.57 24.11 -6.96
C SER A 753 -1.47 23.97 -8.02
N ASP A 754 -1.00 25.08 -8.60
CA ASP A 754 0.06 25.11 -9.60
C ASP A 754 1.47 25.01 -8.97
N ILE A 755 1.54 24.98 -7.64
CA ILE A 755 2.79 24.91 -6.87
C ILE A 755 2.88 23.57 -6.13
N THR A 756 3.99 22.86 -6.35
CA THR A 756 4.36 21.68 -5.57
C THR A 756 5.67 21.92 -4.81
N ILE A 757 5.69 21.51 -3.55
CA ILE A 757 6.90 21.50 -2.71
C ILE A 757 7.41 20.06 -2.59
N LEU A 758 8.64 19.83 -3.01
CA LEU A 758 9.32 18.55 -2.97
C LEU A 758 10.47 18.54 -1.96
N THR A 759 10.64 17.40 -1.30
CA THR A 759 11.78 17.16 -0.41
C THR A 759 12.23 15.70 -0.46
N PHE A 760 13.46 15.42 -0.05
CA PHE A 760 14.00 14.06 0.01
C PHE A 760 13.66 13.33 1.32
N TYR A 761 13.13 14.02 2.33
CA TYR A 761 12.96 13.47 3.68
C TYR A 761 11.54 13.66 4.22
N SER A 762 10.98 12.61 4.82
CA SER A 762 9.65 12.65 5.44
C SER A 762 9.60 13.65 6.61
N GLY A 763 10.64 13.71 7.44
CA GLY A 763 10.77 14.70 8.52
C GLY A 763 10.69 16.14 8.00
N GLN A 764 11.31 16.43 6.85
CA GLN A 764 11.20 17.75 6.20
C GLN A 764 9.79 18.00 5.66
N LYS A 765 9.14 17.02 5.03
CA LYS A 765 7.74 17.11 4.57
C LYS A 765 6.83 17.49 5.74
N SER A 766 6.93 16.77 6.86
CA SER A 766 6.14 17.06 8.06
C SER A 766 6.43 18.45 8.63
N TYR A 767 7.68 18.91 8.61
CA TYR A 767 8.04 20.24 9.07
C TYR A 767 7.41 21.34 8.19
N ILE A 768 7.51 21.21 6.85
CA ILE A 768 6.91 22.14 5.89
C ILE A 768 5.38 22.20 6.08
N LEU A 769 4.72 21.05 6.18
CA LEU A 769 3.27 20.97 6.44
C LEU A 769 2.89 21.66 7.75
N ASN A 770 3.68 21.48 8.82
CA ASN A 770 3.44 22.15 10.10
C ASN A 770 3.66 23.67 10.00
N SER A 771 4.65 24.15 9.24
CA SER A 771 4.84 25.59 8.99
C SER A 771 3.67 26.19 8.21
N LEU A 772 3.16 25.50 7.17
CA LEU A 772 1.96 25.91 6.44
C LEU A 772 0.72 25.96 7.36
N ARG A 773 0.50 24.92 8.19
CA ARG A 773 -0.62 24.85 9.14
C ARG A 773 -0.62 26.01 10.13
N ARG A 774 0.55 26.32 10.73
CA ARG A 774 0.71 27.44 11.67
C ARG A 774 0.35 28.78 11.07
N LYS A 775 0.61 28.99 9.78
CA LYS A 775 0.41 30.27 9.10
C LYS A 775 -1.01 30.48 8.60
N TYR A 776 -1.66 29.41 8.12
CA TYR A 776 -2.95 29.48 7.43
C TYR A 776 -4.13 28.90 8.22
N ASN A 777 -3.89 28.32 9.40
CA ASN A 777 -4.93 27.74 10.27
C ASN A 777 -5.77 26.63 9.59
N PHE A 778 -5.16 25.86 8.68
CA PHE A 778 -5.82 24.74 8.00
C PHE A 778 -6.31 23.66 8.99
N PRO A 779 -7.57 23.18 8.90
CA PRO A 779 -8.02 22.06 9.71
C PRO A 779 -7.31 20.76 9.31
N SER A 780 -7.04 19.90 10.31
CA SER A 780 -6.23 18.67 10.23
C SER A 780 -6.61 17.63 9.16
N ARG A 781 -7.75 17.78 8.46
CA ARG A 781 -8.27 16.81 7.48
C ARG A 781 -8.20 17.28 6.02
N TYR A 782 -7.70 18.49 5.74
CA TYR A 782 -7.90 19.15 4.44
C TYR A 782 -6.61 19.38 3.63
N ALA A 783 -5.48 18.81 4.02
CA ALA A 783 -4.22 18.92 3.26
C ALA A 783 -4.04 17.83 2.18
N GLY A 784 -5.12 17.19 1.69
CA GLY A 784 -4.96 16.09 0.73
C GLY A 784 -6.16 15.54 -0.05
N ASP A 785 -7.43 15.83 0.27
CA ASP A 785 -8.56 15.05 -0.33
C ASP A 785 -9.87 15.83 -0.65
N GLY A 786 -9.82 17.02 -1.26
CA GLY A 786 -11.05 17.68 -1.74
C GLY A 786 -10.84 18.80 -2.77
N GLU A 787 -11.71 18.87 -3.78
CA GLU A 787 -11.60 19.67 -5.01
C GLU A 787 -11.78 21.20 -4.87
N ASP A 788 -12.14 21.75 -3.70
CA ASP A 788 -12.66 23.13 -3.64
C ASP A 788 -11.91 24.16 -2.75
N ASP A 789 -10.77 23.83 -2.11
CA ASP A 789 -9.91 24.87 -1.45
C ASP A 789 -8.45 24.36 -1.22
N ALA A 790 -7.67 24.25 -2.29
CA ALA A 790 -6.41 23.48 -2.30
C ALA A 790 -5.16 24.32 -1.93
N GLY A 791 -4.53 24.03 -0.79
CA GLY A 791 -3.14 24.45 -0.52
C GLY A 791 -2.11 23.75 -1.44
N PRO A 792 -0.79 23.98 -1.27
CA PRO A 792 0.21 23.38 -2.13
C PRO A 792 0.36 21.88 -1.85
N GLU A 793 0.63 21.09 -2.89
CA GLU A 793 0.99 19.68 -2.70
C GLU A 793 2.41 19.60 -2.13
N VAL A 794 2.57 18.99 -0.94
CA VAL A 794 3.88 18.76 -0.31
C VAL A 794 4.19 17.26 -0.29
N GLN A 795 5.22 16.84 -1.03
CA GLN A 795 5.53 15.42 -1.19
C GLN A 795 7.03 15.11 -1.10
N THR A 796 7.32 13.85 -0.79
CA THR A 796 8.69 13.33 -0.98
C THR A 796 8.96 13.05 -2.46
N VAL A 797 10.22 13.06 -2.86
CA VAL A 797 10.62 12.74 -4.25
C VAL A 797 10.07 11.39 -4.72
N ASP A 798 10.12 10.37 -3.87
CA ASP A 798 9.65 9.01 -4.19
C ASP A 798 8.11 8.98 -4.37
N GLY A 799 7.38 9.72 -3.54
CA GLY A 799 5.92 9.86 -3.63
C GLY A 799 5.45 10.64 -4.87
N TYR A 800 6.25 11.59 -5.36
CA TYR A 800 5.85 12.48 -6.45
C TYR A 800 6.17 11.98 -7.88
N GLN A 801 6.75 10.79 -8.01
CA GLN A 801 7.04 10.24 -9.34
C GLN A 801 5.75 9.95 -10.13
N GLY A 802 5.77 10.35 -11.40
CA GLY A 802 4.64 10.28 -12.33
C GLY A 802 3.88 11.60 -12.46
N LYS A 803 3.96 12.46 -11.43
CA LYS A 803 3.33 13.77 -11.39
C LYS A 803 4.22 14.86 -12.00
N GLU A 804 3.61 16.00 -12.30
CA GLU A 804 4.20 17.23 -12.81
C GLU A 804 3.37 18.43 -12.34
N ASN A 805 3.98 19.61 -12.28
CA ASN A 805 3.27 20.86 -11.96
C ASN A 805 3.93 22.07 -12.65
N GLU A 806 3.27 23.22 -12.66
CA GLU A 806 3.82 24.45 -13.25
C GLU A 806 5.07 24.91 -12.51
N ILE A 807 5.02 24.93 -11.17
CA ILE A 807 6.12 25.38 -10.32
C ILE A 807 6.49 24.25 -9.34
N VAL A 808 7.79 23.97 -9.26
CA VAL A 808 8.34 22.97 -8.33
C VAL A 808 9.42 23.60 -7.46
N LEU A 809 9.19 23.56 -6.15
CA LEU A 809 10.11 24.05 -5.12
C LEU A 809 10.77 22.85 -4.44
N VAL A 810 12.10 22.72 -4.51
CA VAL A 810 12.83 21.57 -3.99
C VAL A 810 13.66 21.96 -2.78
N SER A 811 13.39 21.33 -1.63
CA SER A 811 14.25 21.40 -0.43
C SER A 811 15.17 20.18 -0.36
N VAL A 812 16.48 20.42 -0.44
CA VAL A 812 17.54 19.41 -0.38
C VAL A 812 17.73 18.88 1.04
N THR A 813 17.47 19.70 2.06
CA THR A 813 17.51 19.41 3.50
C THR A 813 18.90 19.18 4.08
N ARG A 814 19.79 18.45 3.39
CA ARG A 814 21.05 17.99 3.97
C ARG A 814 22.09 19.10 4.12
N SER A 815 22.43 19.39 5.37
CA SER A 815 23.43 20.38 5.77
C SER A 815 23.98 20.00 7.16
N PRO A 816 24.87 19.00 7.25
CA PRO A 816 25.38 18.50 8.53
C PRO A 816 26.03 19.59 9.38
N LYS A 817 25.74 19.59 10.70
CA LYS A 817 26.36 20.51 11.68
C LYS A 817 27.89 20.42 11.66
N ASN A 818 28.42 19.19 11.61
CA ASN A 818 29.86 18.95 11.52
C ASN A 818 30.33 18.98 10.06
N ARG A 819 30.90 20.12 9.65
CA ARG A 819 31.38 20.36 8.28
C ARG A 819 32.56 19.48 7.84
N SER A 820 33.31 18.91 8.80
CA SER A 820 34.39 17.97 8.48
C SER A 820 33.88 16.59 8.03
N LYS A 821 32.59 16.29 8.25
CA LYS A 821 31.95 15.03 7.88
C LYS A 821 30.75 15.29 6.96
N PRO A 822 30.97 15.60 5.68
CA PRO A 822 29.89 15.84 4.73
C PRO A 822 29.06 14.57 4.52
N ASP A 823 27.74 14.73 4.38
CA ASP A 823 26.82 13.62 4.15
C ASP A 823 25.63 14.05 3.28
N ALA A 824 25.39 13.26 2.24
CA ALA A 824 24.33 13.45 1.27
C ALA A 824 23.07 12.63 1.57
N GLY A 825 23.16 11.56 2.38
CA GLY A 825 22.02 10.66 2.62
C GLY A 825 21.41 10.16 1.30
N PHE A 826 20.14 10.49 1.04
CA PHE A 826 19.42 10.11 -0.17
C PHE A 826 19.85 10.86 -1.44
N LEU A 827 20.56 11.98 -1.31
CA LEU A 827 20.98 12.83 -2.44
C LEU A 827 22.11 12.20 -3.29
N LYS A 828 22.72 11.11 -2.81
CA LYS A 828 23.70 10.31 -3.56
C LYS A 828 23.05 9.42 -4.64
N ASP A 829 21.72 9.34 -4.66
CA ASP A 829 20.99 8.59 -5.67
C ASP A 829 20.66 9.48 -6.88
N ARG A 830 21.33 9.17 -8.00
CA ARG A 830 21.12 9.87 -9.29
C ARG A 830 19.66 9.83 -9.73
N ARG A 831 18.97 8.72 -9.50
CA ARG A 831 17.59 8.49 -9.97
C ARG A 831 16.63 9.47 -9.30
N ARG A 832 16.78 9.66 -7.98
CA ARG A 832 16.00 10.64 -7.20
C ARG A 832 16.31 12.08 -7.60
N ALA A 833 17.57 12.40 -7.91
CA ALA A 833 17.94 13.72 -8.42
C ALA A 833 17.25 14.01 -9.78
N ILE A 834 17.28 13.05 -10.71
CA ILE A 834 16.58 13.18 -12.00
C ILE A 834 15.08 13.42 -11.77
N VAL A 835 14.46 12.61 -10.89
CA VAL A 835 13.03 12.76 -10.57
C VAL A 835 12.74 14.13 -9.99
N ALA A 836 13.53 14.65 -9.04
CA ALA A 836 13.28 15.96 -8.43
C ALA A 836 13.41 17.12 -9.45
N LEU A 837 14.39 17.05 -10.34
CA LEU A 837 14.71 18.11 -11.31
C LEU A 837 13.77 18.10 -12.53
N SER A 838 13.10 16.99 -12.84
CA SER A 838 12.36 16.80 -14.10
C SER A 838 10.84 17.01 -14.03
N ARG A 839 10.33 17.57 -12.92
CA ARG A 839 8.91 17.76 -12.65
C ARG A 839 8.30 19.11 -13.10
N PRO A 840 9.03 20.23 -13.12
CA PRO A 840 8.41 21.52 -13.40
C PRO A 840 8.11 21.71 -14.88
N ARG A 841 6.99 22.37 -15.16
CA ARG A 841 6.65 22.86 -16.50
C ARG A 841 7.17 24.27 -16.77
N ARG A 842 7.28 25.14 -15.76
CA ARG A 842 7.67 26.55 -15.96
C ARG A 842 8.83 27.02 -15.08
N LEU A 843 8.83 26.66 -13.80
CA LEU A 843 9.85 27.15 -12.85
C LEU A 843 10.34 26.05 -11.90
N LEU A 844 11.66 25.94 -11.79
CA LEU A 844 12.36 25.14 -10.79
C LEU A 844 13.10 26.04 -9.81
N VAL A 845 12.82 25.92 -8.50
CA VAL A 845 13.62 26.55 -7.45
C VAL A 845 14.18 25.46 -6.54
N VAL A 846 15.49 25.42 -6.37
CA VAL A 846 16.17 24.48 -5.47
C VAL A 846 16.78 25.24 -4.31
N LEU A 847 16.56 24.79 -3.09
CA LEU A 847 17.17 25.30 -1.87
C LEU A 847 18.06 24.22 -1.28
N GLY A 848 19.33 24.52 -1.04
CA GLY A 848 20.24 23.53 -0.47
C GLY A 848 21.69 23.98 -0.36
N ASP A 849 22.43 23.26 0.48
CA ASP A 849 23.86 23.48 0.74
C ASP A 849 24.74 22.81 -0.34
N THR A 850 25.19 23.62 -1.29
CA THR A 850 26.04 23.15 -2.41
C THR A 850 27.40 22.66 -1.94
N GLN A 851 27.95 23.25 -0.88
CA GLN A 851 29.26 22.87 -0.36
C GLN A 851 29.22 21.46 0.24
N ASN A 852 28.18 21.12 1.01
CA ASN A 852 27.97 19.76 1.51
C ASN A 852 27.79 18.77 0.35
N LEU A 853 26.96 19.11 -0.66
CA LEU A 853 26.75 18.24 -1.82
C LEU A 853 28.06 17.92 -2.55
N LEU A 854 28.88 18.94 -2.81
CA LEU A 854 30.15 18.80 -3.52
C LEU A 854 31.26 18.14 -2.70
N ALA A 855 31.20 18.23 -1.37
CA ALA A 855 32.16 17.57 -0.48
C ALA A 855 31.77 16.13 -0.13
N SER A 856 30.54 15.71 -0.44
CA SER A 856 29.99 14.40 -0.08
C SER A 856 30.09 13.37 -1.22
N SER A 857 29.63 12.14 -0.93
CA SER A 857 29.49 11.07 -1.94
C SER A 857 28.55 11.40 -3.11
N ALA A 858 27.77 12.48 -3.04
CA ALA A 858 26.87 12.89 -4.12
C ALA A 858 27.54 13.82 -5.16
N GLN A 859 28.81 14.17 -4.97
CA GLN A 859 29.57 15.05 -5.87
C GLN A 859 29.46 14.68 -7.37
N PRO A 860 29.52 13.39 -7.79
CA PRO A 860 29.46 13.04 -9.22
C PRO A 860 28.15 13.43 -9.91
N ILE A 861 27.07 13.57 -9.13
CA ILE A 861 25.74 13.93 -9.63
C ILE A 861 25.60 15.45 -9.63
N TRP A 862 25.79 16.07 -8.47
CA TRP A 862 25.45 17.48 -8.30
C TRP A 862 26.48 18.42 -8.92
N SER A 863 27.75 18.00 -9.05
CA SER A 863 28.72 18.79 -9.83
C SER A 863 28.31 18.92 -11.28
N GLU A 864 27.67 17.90 -11.85
CA GLU A 864 27.20 17.89 -13.23
C GLU A 864 25.97 18.79 -13.43
N VAL A 865 25.06 18.79 -12.46
CA VAL A 865 23.92 19.71 -12.39
C VAL A 865 24.42 21.15 -12.32
N LEU A 866 25.30 21.46 -11.37
CA LEU A 866 25.80 22.82 -11.15
C LEU A 866 26.58 23.36 -12.35
N LYS A 867 27.38 22.52 -13.03
CA LYS A 867 28.10 22.88 -14.27
C LYS A 867 27.17 23.26 -15.43
N ARG A 868 25.94 22.73 -15.44
CA ARG A 868 24.93 22.95 -16.51
C ARG A 868 23.94 24.06 -16.20
N MET A 869 23.97 24.59 -14.98
CA MET A 869 23.16 25.74 -14.64
C MET A 869 23.63 26.98 -15.42
N LYS A 870 22.68 27.69 -16.02
CA LYS A 870 22.95 28.96 -16.72
C LYS A 870 23.43 30.05 -15.76
N CYS A 871 22.85 30.09 -14.56
CA CYS A 871 23.22 31.01 -13.48
C CYS A 871 23.79 30.20 -12.31
N PRO A 872 24.91 30.63 -11.69
CA PRO A 872 25.46 29.93 -10.54
C PRO A 872 24.51 30.02 -9.33
N PRO A 873 24.65 29.12 -8.35
CA PRO A 873 23.93 29.22 -7.08
C PRO A 873 24.13 30.58 -6.40
N CYS A 874 23.05 31.14 -5.87
CA CYS A 874 23.05 32.46 -5.23
C CYS A 874 22.79 32.33 -3.72
N ASN A 875 23.42 33.18 -2.91
CA ASN A 875 23.18 33.27 -1.46
C ASN A 875 21.97 34.15 -1.09
N TYR A 876 21.14 34.47 -2.07
CA TYR A 876 19.87 35.17 -1.93
C TYR A 876 18.92 34.70 -3.04
N MET A 877 17.63 34.80 -2.78
CA MET A 877 16.56 34.48 -3.73
C MET A 877 16.10 35.78 -4.40
N PRO A 878 16.35 35.98 -5.70
CA PRO A 878 15.85 37.11 -6.45
C PRO A 878 14.34 36.96 -6.72
N VAL A 879 13.54 37.91 -6.24
CA VAL A 879 12.11 38.03 -6.58
C VAL A 879 11.84 39.41 -7.18
N PHE A 880 10.83 39.55 -8.03
CA PHE A 880 10.60 40.73 -8.86
C PHE A 880 9.25 41.39 -8.56
N CYS A 881 9.27 42.69 -8.27
CA CYS A 881 8.05 43.47 -8.22
C CYS A 881 7.63 43.87 -9.64
N GLU A 882 6.60 43.23 -10.20
CA GLU A 882 6.10 43.55 -11.55
C GLU A 882 5.63 45.00 -11.67
N ALA A 883 5.00 45.54 -10.63
CA ALA A 883 4.47 46.91 -10.64
C ALA A 883 5.55 47.99 -10.78
N HIS A 884 6.78 47.70 -10.33
CA HIS A 884 7.88 48.68 -10.30
C HIS A 884 9.13 48.21 -11.04
N GLY A 885 9.12 47.03 -11.68
CA GLY A 885 10.27 46.47 -12.39
C GLY A 885 11.52 46.27 -11.52
N ARG A 886 11.35 46.07 -10.21
CA ARG A 886 12.45 46.05 -9.23
C ARG A 886 12.73 44.64 -8.72
N GLU A 887 13.99 44.21 -8.80
CA GLU A 887 14.49 43.00 -8.14
C GLU A 887 14.65 43.23 -6.63
N ILE A 888 14.27 42.22 -5.85
CA ILE A 888 14.31 42.18 -4.39
C ILE A 888 15.08 40.93 -4.00
N CYS A 889 16.07 41.09 -3.13
CA CYS A 889 16.92 40.00 -2.67
C CYS A 889 16.43 39.50 -1.31
N VAL A 890 15.96 38.24 -1.25
CA VAL A 890 15.53 37.59 0.00
C VAL A 890 16.62 36.65 0.50
N ARG A 891 17.13 36.85 1.71
CA ARG A 891 18.25 36.07 2.28
C ARG A 891 17.84 35.21 3.46
N GLN A 892 16.85 35.66 4.24
CA GLN A 892 16.41 35.00 5.48
C GLN A 892 14.88 34.99 5.59
N PRO A 893 14.28 34.11 6.41
CA PRO A 893 12.83 34.04 6.59
C PRO A 893 12.18 35.40 6.91
N ASP A 894 12.84 36.20 7.75
CA ASP A 894 12.34 37.54 8.16
C ASP A 894 12.26 38.54 7.00
N ASP A 895 13.04 38.35 5.93
CA ASP A 895 12.94 39.18 4.73
C ASP A 895 11.59 38.97 4.02
N TRP A 896 10.97 37.80 4.18
CA TRP A 896 9.63 37.56 3.67
C TRP A 896 8.60 38.43 4.37
N GLU A 897 8.71 38.70 5.68
CA GLU A 897 7.72 39.52 6.39
C GLU A 897 7.60 40.94 5.82
N ARG A 898 8.73 41.48 5.32
CA ARG A 898 8.80 42.78 4.65
C ARG A 898 8.01 42.82 3.34
N LEU A 899 7.81 41.66 2.71
CA LEU A 899 7.12 41.48 1.42
C LEU A 899 5.72 40.88 1.59
N ALA A 900 5.56 39.90 2.48
CA ALA A 900 4.43 39.00 2.62
C ALA A 900 3.16 39.66 3.14
N SER A 901 3.25 40.84 3.78
CA SER A 901 2.02 41.57 4.15
C SER A 901 1.21 42.01 2.93
N LYS A 902 1.82 42.12 1.73
CA LYS A 902 1.15 42.60 0.51
C LYS A 902 1.63 41.98 -0.82
N GLY A 903 2.79 41.34 -0.90
CA GLY A 903 3.35 40.73 -2.13
C GLY A 903 4.15 41.67 -3.04
N GLY A 904 4.38 42.94 -2.65
CA GLY A 904 5.12 43.93 -3.45
C GLY A 904 6.34 44.52 -2.76
N CYS A 905 7.10 45.39 -3.46
CA CYS A 905 8.38 45.95 -2.98
C CYS A 905 8.31 47.00 -1.86
N GLY A 906 7.14 47.23 -1.25
CA GLY A 906 6.94 48.21 -0.18
C GLY A 906 6.85 49.69 -0.62
N MET A 907 7.17 50.03 -1.88
CA MET A 907 6.95 51.37 -2.46
C MET A 907 5.46 51.70 -2.62
N ARG A 908 5.07 52.93 -2.93
CA ARG A 908 3.65 53.23 -3.24
C ARG A 908 3.23 52.51 -4.52
N CYS A 909 2.08 51.83 -4.50
CA CYS A 909 1.63 50.95 -5.59
C CYS A 909 1.45 51.72 -6.90
N GLY A 910 0.75 52.86 -6.89
CA GLY A 910 0.59 53.73 -8.08
C GLY A 910 -0.24 53.14 -9.23
N ARG A 911 -0.57 51.84 -9.20
CA ARG A 911 -1.46 51.18 -10.18
C ARG A 911 -2.89 51.71 -10.07
N LYS A 912 -3.61 51.76 -11.19
CA LYS A 912 -4.99 52.27 -11.26
C LYS A 912 -5.99 51.24 -10.72
N THR A 913 -6.90 51.64 -9.83
CA THR A 913 -7.96 50.80 -9.25
C THR A 913 -9.24 50.89 -10.08
N GLY A 914 -9.74 49.76 -10.57
CA GLY A 914 -11.09 49.62 -11.15
C GLY A 914 -11.46 50.59 -12.28
N ILE A 915 -12.77 50.65 -12.59
CA ILE A 915 -13.36 51.38 -13.73
C ILE A 915 -13.10 52.90 -13.63
N HIS A 916 -12.93 53.45 -12.42
CA HIS A 916 -12.77 54.89 -12.18
C HIS A 916 -11.32 55.42 -12.29
N ARG A 917 -10.33 54.59 -12.66
CA ARG A 917 -8.91 54.98 -12.90
C ARG A 917 -8.22 55.76 -11.75
N SER A 918 -8.71 55.70 -10.52
CA SER A 918 -8.04 56.31 -9.36
C SER A 918 -6.74 55.58 -9.00
N MET A 919 -5.74 56.28 -8.46
CA MET A 919 -4.46 55.64 -8.11
C MET A 919 -4.56 54.88 -6.78
N CYS A 920 -3.98 53.69 -6.72
CA CYS A 920 -3.85 52.91 -5.49
C CYS A 920 -2.96 53.63 -4.47
N GLY A 921 -3.54 54.02 -3.33
CA GLY A 921 -2.84 54.69 -2.22
C GLY A 921 -2.08 53.76 -1.27
N GLN A 922 -2.12 52.44 -1.49
CA GLN A 922 -1.46 51.48 -0.61
C GLN A 922 0.03 51.29 -0.96
N LYS A 923 0.80 50.73 0.00
CA LYS A 923 2.09 50.09 -0.31
C LYS A 923 1.90 48.99 -1.36
N CYS A 924 2.93 48.77 -2.18
CA CYS A 924 2.92 47.87 -3.31
C CYS A 924 2.51 46.47 -2.87
N HIS A 925 1.71 45.82 -3.71
CA HIS A 925 1.12 44.52 -3.43
C HIS A 925 1.16 43.61 -4.68
N GLY A 926 1.07 42.30 -4.54
CA GLY A 926 1.19 41.35 -5.66
C GLY A 926 -0.10 41.19 -6.49
N GLY A 927 -1.28 41.33 -5.86
CA GLY A 927 -2.58 41.14 -6.52
C GLY A 927 -3.22 42.40 -7.13
N SER A 928 -4.47 42.29 -7.60
CA SER A 928 -5.25 43.39 -8.20
C SER A 928 -5.57 44.50 -7.19
N CYS A 929 -5.57 45.76 -7.66
CA CYS A 929 -5.84 46.91 -6.80
C CYS A 929 -7.35 47.03 -6.51
N LYS A 930 -7.79 46.55 -5.35
CA LYS A 930 -9.16 46.79 -4.85
C LYS A 930 -9.30 48.26 -4.36
N PRO A 931 -10.45 48.93 -4.58
CA PRO A 931 -10.69 50.26 -4.02
C PRO A 931 -10.62 50.21 -2.48
N ALA A 932 -10.04 51.23 -1.86
CA ALA A 932 -10.00 51.34 -0.41
C ALA A 932 -11.42 51.63 0.12
N LEU A 933 -11.99 50.71 0.90
CA LEU A 933 -13.14 51.02 1.76
C LEU A 933 -12.66 51.94 2.89
N GLY A 934 -13.13 53.19 2.90
CA GLY A 934 -13.01 54.09 4.06
C GLY A 934 -12.29 55.42 3.80
N ALA A 935 -13.03 56.41 3.31
CA ALA A 935 -12.82 57.82 3.65
C ALA A 935 -14.20 58.49 3.72
N SER A 936 -14.78 58.49 4.92
CA SER A 936 -15.99 59.23 5.26
C SER A 936 -15.73 60.74 5.15
N ILE A 937 -16.52 61.43 4.32
CA ILE A 937 -16.65 62.89 4.34
C ILE A 937 -17.95 63.21 5.10
N PRO A 938 -17.95 64.17 6.04
CA PRO A 938 -19.12 64.45 6.88
C PRO A 938 -20.10 65.32 6.11
N ASP A 939 -21.36 64.91 6.04
CA ASP A 939 -22.43 65.78 5.55
C ASP A 939 -23.39 66.16 6.68
N ARG A 940 -23.61 67.46 6.83
CA ARG A 940 -24.48 68.07 7.83
C ARG A 940 -25.92 68.03 7.32
N SER A 941 -26.80 67.53 8.19
CA SER A 941 -28.21 67.92 8.37
C SER A 941 -29.16 67.87 7.16
N VAL A 942 -30.26 67.10 7.29
CA VAL A 942 -31.63 67.61 7.51
C VAL A 942 -32.63 66.43 7.49
N VAL A 943 -33.23 66.17 8.66
CA VAL A 943 -34.66 65.95 8.98
C VAL A 943 -35.48 64.79 8.35
N SER A 944 -36.00 63.93 9.25
CA SER A 944 -37.28 63.16 9.30
C SER A 944 -37.62 62.17 8.17
N THR A 945 -38.21 60.98 8.35
CA THR A 945 -39.13 60.47 9.40
C THR A 945 -39.33 58.95 9.22
N ALA A 946 -39.38 58.23 10.34
CA ALA A 946 -40.32 57.15 10.72
C ALA A 946 -40.65 55.91 9.84
N GLN A 947 -40.47 54.74 10.50
CA GLN A 947 -41.34 53.52 10.55
C GLN A 947 -41.43 52.61 9.29
N THR A 948 -41.44 51.28 9.31
CA THR A 948 -41.54 50.23 10.35
C THR A 948 -41.27 48.82 9.74
N SER A 949 -40.49 48.01 10.48
CA SER A 949 -40.58 46.55 10.78
C SER A 949 -40.90 45.41 9.77
N SER A 950 -40.16 44.31 10.04
CA SER A 950 -40.42 42.85 9.90
C SER A 950 -40.29 42.22 8.51
N GLU A 951 -39.33 41.31 8.25
CA GLU A 951 -39.11 39.93 8.73
C GLU A 951 -39.97 38.83 8.06
N LEU A 952 -39.22 37.91 7.41
CA LEU A 952 -39.38 36.44 7.32
C LEU A 952 -40.52 35.81 6.48
N SER A 953 -40.06 35.07 5.46
CA SER A 953 -40.11 33.58 5.36
C SER A 953 -40.88 32.92 4.19
N THR A 954 -40.22 31.86 3.69
CA THR A 954 -40.74 30.52 3.28
C THR A 954 -41.27 30.19 1.86
N VAL A 955 -40.71 29.06 1.36
CA VAL A 955 -41.34 27.88 0.72
C VAL A 955 -41.37 27.72 -0.81
N THR A 956 -40.45 26.87 -1.27
CA THR A 956 -40.59 25.58 -1.99
C THR A 956 -41.45 25.39 -3.27
N ARG A 957 -40.80 24.73 -4.26
CA ARG A 957 -41.26 23.75 -5.29
C ARG A 957 -42.06 24.26 -6.51
N ALA A 958 -41.51 24.06 -7.73
CA ALA A 958 -42.04 23.11 -8.74
C ALA A 958 -41.34 23.19 -10.12
N SER A 959 -41.23 21.98 -10.72
CA SER A 959 -41.27 21.61 -12.15
C SER A 959 -40.23 22.09 -13.17
N MET A 960 -39.47 21.09 -13.65
CA MET A 960 -38.92 20.96 -14.99
C MET A 960 -39.99 21.05 -16.09
N LEU A 961 -39.66 21.66 -17.24
CA LEU A 961 -39.88 21.14 -18.61
C LEU A 961 -39.44 22.15 -19.68
N SER A 962 -38.80 21.64 -20.75
CA SER A 962 -38.58 22.23 -22.09
C SER A 962 -37.72 23.50 -22.16
N THR A 963 -36.80 23.75 -23.09
CA THR A 963 -36.50 23.24 -24.45
C THR A 963 -35.13 23.85 -24.78
N GLU A 964 -34.12 23.05 -25.11
CA GLU A 964 -33.60 22.88 -26.47
C GLU A 964 -33.04 24.14 -27.18
N LYS A 965 -31.78 23.98 -27.63
CA LYS A 965 -31.08 24.61 -28.77
C LYS A 965 -30.14 25.80 -28.51
N ASN A 966 -28.85 25.51 -28.79
CA ASN A 966 -27.96 26.25 -29.71
C ASN A 966 -27.44 27.62 -29.21
N LEU A 967 -26.17 28.04 -29.29
CA LEU A 967 -25.00 27.76 -30.14
C LEU A 967 -23.75 28.27 -29.36
N ILE A 968 -22.64 27.55 -29.37
CA ILE A 968 -21.35 27.89 -30.05
C ILE A 968 -20.41 28.82 -29.27
N ASP A 969 -19.13 28.40 -29.29
CA ASP A 969 -17.86 29.08 -29.00
C ASP A 969 -17.51 29.41 -27.54
N LEU A 970 -16.73 28.52 -26.91
CA LEU A 970 -15.26 28.65 -26.77
C LEU A 970 -14.62 27.38 -26.20
#